data_AF-A0A7J4K0M2-F1
#
_entry.id   AF-A0A7J4K0M2-F1
#
_cell.length_a   1.000
_cell.length_b   1.000
_cell.length_c   1.000
_cell.angle_alpha   90.00
_cell.angle_beta   90.00
_cell.angle_gamma   90.00
#
_symmetry.space_group_name_H-M   'P 1'
#
loop_
_entity.id
_entity.type
_entity.pdbx_description
1 polymer ?
#
loop_
_entity_poly.entity_id
_entity_poly.type
_entity_poly.pdbx_seq_one_letter_code
_entity_poly.pdbx_strand_id
1 'polypeptide(L)'
;MKSGKLALLVLIAALVLLLAFSGCVKKKVPTKDPAVLAQECGKLEGVGKDDCFLQAAALGFAPACDSIIDAVKKDSCFQALANATLDSSYCSKISSASLKDDCLVAFAQSSSDSGACLKVSEPLKKDSCLLQVALSSKDSSVCVSISDSVSKDNCYSQLALQSSTPSLCALLSTVPSKDSCYSQIATSLQKSSICSSISNVSSRDSCYSQIALALPDADICLQASQISVRDSCISQIAISAGNSELCPKLSTIQSKDSCYSQIAIAKKSIEACRKISVDSELQNCIYQIALQKQDSANCALISSSELKDSCYSSFALNSRNSGLCAKISAVVSKDSCYSQLAALLSSSELCSKVASSTSQSNCYLLLATQRLDEGLCALVKDSVVKSSCYSQLSLSLGSSSLCSKTAVPDDCYLQFAQSRLDSTVCPKIQNSAKRDDCINLTLSSSPSILICPKLSTLSLRNSCFESVASANADINACSKITSDLNLSNSCISKVALLKRDLSLCSTLPKQSLKDDCISSIAVLSDSTSNCSGISDKLKKANCIKQVAISLQDSSLCSQAYSLDKTAFDKCLVEIAGLKADASICNGLYSSNSKPECIGGVAIALNDSSLCSTLPLGPLLQAGAYEKRDECLLLFAQETQNSTLCAQLHEGFKTKCDCFFNSQLSGCAGAVGSLSVSVHSFDGNALQNIQVAVYRQGLYLYNRLPTSSDGVVLFENISEGNYSVTPSDPLGFFESSSSNVSVPRGSQASLSFTLNRACNSNNAISQFQSDVGCCYLGKKLSNNQLYYASDSDNKRLLCSENQLYSCGNPVECTASNSCVSPANISGKIAGEIVSGLTCSSAGEWN
;
A
#
# COMPACT_ATOMS: atom_id res chain seq x y z
N MET A 1 -24.59 40.50 -9.32
CA MET A 1 -23.40 41.02 -8.59
C MET A 1 -23.56 42.44 -8.01
N LYS A 2 -24.78 42.94 -7.71
CA LYS A 2 -24.97 44.29 -7.12
C LYS A 2 -25.47 44.29 -5.66
N SER A 3 -25.97 43.16 -5.12
CA SER A 3 -26.49 43.08 -3.75
C SER A 3 -25.44 42.83 -2.66
N GLY A 4 -24.32 42.16 -2.99
CA GLY A 4 -23.26 41.85 -2.01
C GLY A 4 -22.44 43.07 -1.55
N LYS A 5 -22.28 44.09 -2.40
CA LYS A 5 -21.53 45.31 -2.06
C LYS A 5 -22.27 46.19 -1.05
N LEU A 6 -23.60 46.18 -1.04
CA LEU A 6 -24.39 46.97 -0.09
C LEU A 6 -24.37 46.35 1.31
N ALA A 7 -24.46 45.01 1.40
CA ALA A 7 -24.33 44.30 2.67
C ALA A 7 -22.93 44.50 3.30
N LEU A 8 -21.87 44.47 2.47
CA LEU A 8 -20.51 44.72 2.94
C LEU A 8 -20.31 46.18 3.39
N LEU A 9 -20.90 47.16 2.71
CA LEU A 9 -20.84 48.57 3.11
C LEU A 9 -21.59 48.83 4.42
N VAL A 10 -22.74 48.17 4.64
CA VAL A 10 -23.50 48.27 5.90
C VAL A 10 -22.74 47.59 7.05
N LEU A 11 -22.08 46.46 6.80
CA LEU A 11 -21.23 45.79 7.79
C LEU A 11 -19.99 46.61 8.14
N ILE A 12 -19.34 47.24 7.15
CA ILE A 12 -18.21 48.15 7.38
C ILE A 12 -18.68 49.40 8.14
N ALA A 13 -19.83 49.98 7.80
CA ALA A 13 -20.37 51.14 8.53
C ALA A 13 -20.76 50.78 9.98
N ALA A 14 -21.32 49.59 10.21
CA ALA A 14 -21.62 49.09 11.55
C ALA A 14 -20.35 48.77 12.36
N LEU A 15 -19.30 48.24 11.73
CA LEU A 15 -18.00 48.04 12.37
C LEU A 15 -17.31 49.37 12.69
N VAL A 16 -17.39 50.37 11.81
CA VAL A 16 -16.86 51.72 12.04
C VAL A 16 -17.64 52.42 13.16
N LEU A 17 -18.95 52.22 13.27
CA LEU A 17 -19.73 52.70 14.42
C LEU A 17 -19.37 51.95 15.72
N LEU A 18 -19.20 50.63 15.69
CA LEU A 18 -18.78 49.85 16.86
C LEU A 18 -17.36 50.20 17.33
N LEU A 19 -16.45 50.53 16.40
CA LEU A 19 -15.11 51.03 16.70
C LEU A 19 -15.10 52.51 17.15
N ALA A 20 -16.11 53.30 16.78
CA ALA A 20 -16.28 54.67 17.27
C ALA A 20 -16.84 54.72 18.70
N PHE A 21 -17.59 53.69 19.14
CA PHE A 21 -18.14 53.59 20.50
C PHE A 21 -17.27 52.81 21.49
N SER A 22 -16.23 52.10 21.03
CA SER A 22 -15.16 51.57 21.89
C SER A 22 -14.05 52.59 22.18
N GLY A 23 -14.38 53.89 22.04
CA GLY A 23 -13.62 54.98 22.59
C GLY A 23 -13.51 54.83 24.10
N CYS A 24 -12.53 54.03 24.54
CA CYS A 24 -11.92 54.17 25.84
C CYS A 24 -11.68 55.66 26.01
N VAL A 25 -12.46 56.26 26.90
CA VAL A 25 -12.16 57.54 27.51
C VAL A 25 -10.75 57.35 28.03
N LYS A 26 -9.74 57.79 27.26
CA LYS A 26 -8.49 58.25 27.84
C LYS A 26 -8.97 59.37 28.74
N LYS A 27 -9.29 59.03 30.00
CA LYS A 27 -9.13 59.98 31.08
C LYS A 27 -7.78 60.59 30.74
N LYS A 28 -7.77 61.89 30.46
CA LYS A 28 -6.57 62.68 30.63
C LYS A 28 -6.24 62.46 32.11
N VAL A 29 -5.53 61.36 32.40
CA VAL A 29 -4.62 61.30 33.52
C VAL A 29 -3.84 62.58 33.29
N PRO A 30 -3.90 63.54 34.23
CA PRO A 30 -3.13 64.76 34.09
C PRO A 30 -1.75 64.27 33.69
N THR A 31 -1.26 64.74 32.54
CA THR A 31 0.13 64.53 32.13
C THR A 31 0.93 65.23 33.21
N LYS A 32 1.06 64.57 34.36
CA LYS A 32 2.07 64.86 35.34
C LYS A 32 3.30 64.79 34.51
N ASP A 33 3.97 65.93 34.45
CA ASP A 33 5.29 66.05 33.89
C ASP A 33 6.04 64.75 34.24
N PRO A 34 6.53 64.01 33.23
CA PRO A 34 7.17 62.72 33.45
C PRO A 34 8.29 62.79 34.51
N ALA A 35 8.92 63.96 34.68
CA ALA A 35 9.87 64.23 35.75
C ALA A 35 9.22 64.30 37.15
N VAL A 36 8.03 64.90 37.26
CA VAL A 36 7.24 64.96 38.50
C VAL A 36 6.74 63.56 38.88
N LEU A 37 6.31 62.76 37.91
CA LEU A 37 5.93 61.36 38.17
C LEU A 37 7.14 60.56 38.67
N ALA A 38 8.30 60.70 38.04
CA ALA A 38 9.52 60.04 38.49
C ALA A 38 9.94 60.45 39.92
N GLN A 39 9.75 61.72 40.28
CA GLN A 39 10.01 62.19 41.65
C GLN A 39 9.07 61.54 42.67
N GLU A 40 7.80 61.32 42.32
CA GLU A 40 6.85 60.57 43.15
C GLU A 40 7.21 59.10 43.26
N CYS A 41 7.66 58.47 42.15
CA CYS A 41 8.12 57.08 42.15
C CYS A 41 9.33 56.88 43.09
N GLY A 42 10.20 57.89 43.25
CA GLY A 42 11.32 57.85 44.19
C GLY A 42 10.93 57.56 45.65
N LYS A 43 9.69 57.91 46.03
CA LYS A 43 9.13 57.73 47.40
C LYS A 43 8.55 56.33 47.64
N LEU A 44 8.43 55.50 46.60
CA LEU A 44 7.93 54.13 46.70
C LEU A 44 9.07 53.15 47.00
N GLU A 45 8.71 51.99 47.55
CA GLU A 45 9.62 50.88 47.86
C GLU A 45 9.14 49.57 47.23
N GLY A 46 10.06 48.64 46.96
CA GLY A 46 9.75 47.33 46.38
C GLY A 46 9.23 47.37 44.93
N VAL A 47 8.48 46.34 44.53
CA VAL A 47 8.05 46.11 43.13
C VAL A 47 7.23 47.26 42.55
N GLY A 48 6.43 47.94 43.37
CA GLY A 48 5.61 49.09 42.95
C GLY A 48 6.44 50.33 42.57
N LYS A 49 7.69 50.42 43.04
CA LYS A 49 8.63 51.47 42.64
C LYS A 49 9.05 51.32 41.18
N ASP A 50 9.45 50.10 40.80
CA ASP A 50 9.92 49.79 39.45
C ASP A 50 8.78 49.92 38.42
N ASP A 51 7.56 49.50 38.77
CA ASP A 51 6.37 49.64 37.91
C ASP A 51 5.98 51.12 37.71
N CYS A 52 6.14 51.95 38.75
CA CYS A 52 5.93 53.39 38.64
C CYS A 52 6.95 54.05 37.70
N PHE A 53 8.23 53.68 37.82
CA PHE A 53 9.27 54.18 36.93
C PHE A 53 9.11 53.69 35.49
N LEU A 54 8.63 52.47 35.25
CA LEU A 54 8.25 51.99 33.92
C LEU A 54 7.16 52.87 33.28
N GLN A 55 6.14 53.27 34.05
CA GLN A 55 5.10 54.18 33.56
C GLN A 55 5.65 55.57 33.25
N ALA A 56 6.56 56.10 34.08
CA ALA A 56 7.22 57.38 33.81
C ALA A 56 8.10 57.34 32.54
N ALA A 57 8.81 56.23 32.31
CA ALA A 57 9.60 56.04 31.11
C ALA A 57 8.76 55.87 29.84
N ALA A 58 7.60 55.20 29.93
CA ALA A 58 6.65 55.10 28.82
C ALA A 58 6.09 56.46 28.37
N LEU A 59 6.21 57.50 29.22
CA LEU A 59 5.88 58.89 28.91
C LEU A 59 7.09 59.70 28.40
N GLY A 60 8.23 59.05 28.12
CA GLY A 60 9.44 59.67 27.54
C GLY A 60 10.48 60.15 28.55
N PHE A 61 10.33 59.90 29.86
CA PHE A 61 11.34 60.31 30.86
C PHE A 61 12.50 59.33 30.97
N ALA A 62 13.57 59.59 30.22
CA ALA A 62 14.72 58.70 30.17
C ALA A 62 15.39 58.37 31.53
N PRO A 63 15.55 59.32 32.47
CA PRO A 63 16.18 59.03 33.76
C PRO A 63 15.40 58.04 34.66
N ALA A 64 14.11 57.79 34.37
CA ALA A 64 13.32 56.82 35.13
C ALA A 64 13.89 55.39 35.03
N CYS A 65 14.36 54.98 33.85
CA CYS A 65 14.87 53.62 33.66
C CYS A 65 16.16 53.37 34.44
N ASP A 66 16.99 54.40 34.66
CA ASP A 66 18.21 54.27 35.47
C ASP A 66 17.89 53.96 36.95
N SER A 67 16.70 54.36 37.42
CA SER A 67 16.22 54.21 38.80
C SER A 67 15.55 52.86 39.10
N ILE A 68 15.35 52.01 38.10
CA ILE A 68 14.79 50.66 38.27
C ILE A 68 15.87 49.71 38.78
N ILE A 69 15.52 48.91 39.79
CA ILE A 69 16.45 47.95 40.41
C ILE A 69 16.41 46.60 39.69
N ASP A 70 15.21 46.09 39.37
CA ASP A 70 15.07 44.82 38.66
C ASP A 70 15.66 44.90 37.24
N ALA A 71 16.69 44.08 36.98
CA ALA A 71 17.45 44.13 35.74
C ALA A 71 16.60 43.84 34.49
N VAL A 72 15.60 42.95 34.59
CA VAL A 72 14.73 42.59 33.47
C VAL A 72 13.76 43.74 33.18
N LYS A 73 13.13 44.31 34.21
CA LYS A 73 12.25 45.48 34.07
C LYS A 73 13.03 46.69 33.58
N LYS A 74 14.27 46.87 34.01
CA LYS A 74 15.16 47.94 33.56
C LYS A 74 15.46 47.82 32.07
N ASP A 75 15.78 46.61 31.59
CA ASP A 75 15.99 46.34 30.16
C ASP A 75 14.71 46.59 29.35
N SER A 76 13.55 46.11 29.83
CA SER A 76 12.24 46.40 29.21
C SER A 76 11.90 47.89 29.19
N CYS A 77 12.29 48.64 30.23
CA CYS A 77 12.12 50.09 30.31
C CYS A 77 12.87 50.81 29.19
N PHE A 78 14.15 50.47 29.00
CA PHE A 78 14.95 51.07 27.93
C PHE A 78 14.45 50.67 26.53
N GLN A 79 13.93 49.45 26.36
CA GLN A 79 13.31 49.04 25.10
C GLN A 79 12.05 49.86 24.79
N ALA A 80 11.15 50.04 25.77
CA ALA A 80 9.94 50.83 25.59
C ALA A 80 10.28 52.31 25.28
N LEU A 81 11.28 52.85 25.97
CA LEU A 81 11.75 54.21 25.75
C LEU A 81 12.35 54.40 24.34
N ALA A 82 13.19 53.48 23.88
CA ALA A 82 13.76 53.52 22.53
C ALA A 82 12.68 53.60 21.44
N ASN A 83 11.62 52.81 21.57
CA ASN A 83 10.49 52.81 20.64
C ASN A 83 9.62 54.07 20.75
N ALA A 84 9.41 54.59 21.97
CA ALA A 84 8.58 55.76 22.21
C ALA A 84 9.25 57.06 21.75
N THR A 85 10.57 57.18 21.90
CA THR A 85 11.32 58.39 21.54
C THR A 85 11.96 58.32 20.16
N LEU A 86 11.90 57.15 19.50
CA LEU A 86 12.63 56.85 18.28
C LEU A 86 14.14 57.16 18.41
N ASP A 87 14.74 56.74 19.52
CA ASP A 87 16.19 56.90 19.76
C ASP A 87 16.85 55.54 20.09
N SER A 88 17.63 55.03 19.13
CA SER A 88 18.35 53.75 19.27
C SER A 88 19.44 53.75 20.36
N SER A 89 19.86 54.91 20.85
CA SER A 89 20.88 55.01 21.91
C SER A 89 20.41 54.31 23.20
N TYR A 90 19.10 54.28 23.46
CA TYR A 90 18.55 53.57 24.62
C TYR A 90 18.68 52.05 24.52
N CYS A 91 18.63 51.46 23.32
CA CYS A 91 18.88 50.03 23.15
C CYS A 91 20.32 49.64 23.56
N SER A 92 21.28 50.57 23.46
CA SER A 92 22.65 50.30 23.90
C SER A 92 22.81 50.14 25.42
N LYS A 93 21.83 50.63 26.20
CA LYS A 93 21.77 50.52 27.67
C LYS A 93 21.16 49.21 28.18
N ILE A 94 20.62 48.38 27.29
CA ILE A 94 20.04 47.08 27.62
C ILE A 94 21.16 46.06 27.88
N SER A 95 21.08 45.37 29.01
CA SER A 95 22.10 44.43 29.48
C SER A 95 21.99 43.07 28.79
N SER A 96 20.76 42.58 28.59
CA SER A 96 20.49 41.33 27.88
C SER A 96 20.76 41.48 26.38
N ALA A 97 21.70 40.69 25.85
CA ALA A 97 22.05 40.71 24.43
C ALA A 97 20.85 40.41 23.51
N SER A 98 19.98 39.46 23.91
CA SER A 98 18.79 39.10 23.13
C SER A 98 17.76 40.24 23.11
N LEU A 99 17.45 40.84 24.27
CA LEU A 99 16.50 41.96 24.35
C LEU A 99 17.04 43.23 23.69
N LYS A 100 18.36 43.42 23.69
CA LYS A 100 19.02 44.51 22.99
C LYS A 100 18.87 44.37 21.49
N ASP A 101 19.09 43.18 20.95
CA ASP A 101 18.87 42.89 19.53
C ASP A 101 17.38 43.08 19.17
N ASP A 102 16.44 42.58 19.99
CA ASP A 102 15.01 42.77 19.78
C ASP A 102 14.59 44.26 19.84
N CYS A 103 15.19 45.05 20.73
CA CYS A 103 15.01 46.51 20.80
C CYS A 103 15.46 47.20 19.51
N LEU A 104 16.66 46.85 19.02
CA LEU A 104 17.20 47.42 17.78
C LEU A 104 16.35 47.06 16.57
N VAL A 105 15.84 45.83 16.49
CA VAL A 105 14.94 45.39 15.42
C VAL A 105 13.63 46.17 15.43
N ALA A 106 12.97 46.28 16.60
CA ALA A 106 11.71 47.01 16.72
C ALA A 106 11.87 48.50 16.36
N PHE A 107 12.94 49.13 16.85
CA PHE A 107 13.28 50.49 16.50
C PHE A 107 13.47 50.64 14.98
N ALA A 108 14.32 49.80 14.37
CA ALA A 108 14.64 49.87 12.94
C ALA A 108 13.40 49.73 12.04
N GLN A 109 12.47 48.83 12.38
CA GLN A 109 11.21 48.67 11.65
C GLN A 109 10.33 49.92 11.75
N SER A 110 10.28 50.56 12.92
CA SER A 110 9.44 51.75 13.16
C SER A 110 9.99 53.04 12.53
N SER A 111 11.31 53.16 12.43
CA SER A 111 12.00 54.35 11.91
C SER A 111 12.49 54.17 10.47
N SER A 112 12.41 52.96 9.92
CA SER A 112 13.05 52.56 8.66
C SER A 112 14.58 52.77 8.64
N ASP A 113 15.23 52.81 9.81
CA ASP A 113 16.69 52.98 9.95
C ASP A 113 17.43 51.65 9.82
N SER A 114 17.99 51.39 8.63
CA SER A 114 18.81 50.19 8.39
C SER A 114 20.11 50.17 9.20
N GLY A 115 20.62 51.33 9.64
CA GLY A 115 21.80 51.45 10.47
C GLY A 115 21.61 50.83 11.86
N ALA A 116 20.38 50.81 12.38
CA ALA A 116 20.05 50.11 13.62
C ALA A 116 20.09 48.59 13.45
N CYS A 117 19.61 48.04 12.32
CA CYS A 117 19.74 46.61 12.03
C CYS A 117 21.21 46.16 11.95
N LEU A 118 22.12 47.01 11.44
CA LEU A 118 23.54 46.67 11.35
C LEU A 118 24.21 46.45 12.71
N LYS A 119 23.63 47.00 13.79
CA LYS A 119 24.08 46.86 15.19
C LYS A 119 23.55 45.61 15.89
N VAL A 120 22.63 44.86 15.27
CA VAL A 120 22.11 43.58 15.78
C VAL A 120 23.22 42.54 15.76
N SER A 121 23.38 41.83 16.88
CA SER A 121 24.50 40.92 17.11
C SER A 121 24.25 39.54 16.49
N GLU A 122 23.01 39.03 16.58
CA GLU A 122 22.61 37.74 16.03
C GLU A 122 22.43 37.82 14.49
N PRO A 123 23.21 37.05 13.68
CA PRO A 123 23.22 37.19 12.22
C PRO A 123 21.86 36.99 11.54
N LEU A 124 21.08 35.99 11.97
CA LEU A 124 19.78 35.71 11.36
C LEU A 124 18.75 36.80 11.67
N LYS A 125 18.74 37.33 12.91
CA LYS A 125 17.88 38.46 13.29
C LYS A 125 18.28 39.73 12.55
N LYS A 126 19.57 39.97 12.38
CA LYS A 126 20.11 41.10 11.60
C LYS A 126 19.63 41.06 10.14
N ASP A 127 19.78 39.93 9.47
CA ASP A 127 19.35 39.77 8.07
C ASP A 127 17.82 39.89 7.93
N SER A 128 17.06 39.34 8.88
CA SER A 128 15.60 39.49 8.93
C SER A 128 15.16 40.96 9.13
N CYS A 129 15.84 41.69 10.03
CA CYS A 129 15.63 43.12 10.25
C CYS A 129 15.87 43.93 8.98
N LEU A 130 17.03 43.71 8.33
CA LEU A 130 17.39 44.40 7.09
C LEU A 130 16.39 44.14 5.97
N LEU A 131 15.93 42.89 5.81
CA LEU A 131 14.89 42.53 4.85
C LEU A 131 13.59 43.30 5.10
N GLN A 132 13.10 43.33 6.33
CA GLN A 132 11.85 44.02 6.67
C GLN A 132 11.94 45.53 6.47
N VAL A 133 13.06 46.15 6.89
CA VAL A 133 13.32 47.57 6.67
C VAL A 133 13.33 47.87 5.18
N ALA A 134 14.07 47.11 4.37
CA ALA A 134 14.13 47.28 2.91
C ALA A 134 12.74 47.24 2.26
N LEU A 135 11.89 46.29 2.66
CA LEU A 135 10.54 46.14 2.12
C LEU A 135 9.60 47.28 2.55
N SER A 136 9.69 47.70 3.81
CA SER A 136 8.85 48.78 4.35
C SER A 136 9.21 50.16 3.76
N SER A 137 10.50 50.43 3.59
CA SER A 137 11.01 51.68 3.02
C SER A 137 10.99 51.70 1.50
N LYS A 138 10.86 50.51 0.87
CA LYS A 138 11.04 50.27 -0.57
C LYS A 138 12.42 50.65 -1.09
N ASP A 139 13.43 50.66 -0.21
CA ASP A 139 14.81 50.98 -0.57
C ASP A 139 15.62 49.71 -0.82
N SER A 140 15.89 49.42 -2.10
CA SER A 140 16.68 48.24 -2.51
C SER A 140 18.14 48.33 -2.09
N SER A 141 18.67 49.51 -1.77
CA SER A 141 20.06 49.65 -1.35
C SER A 141 20.33 48.91 -0.04
N VAL A 142 19.32 48.78 0.83
CA VAL A 142 19.42 48.05 2.10
C VAL A 142 19.67 46.55 1.90
N CYS A 143 19.14 45.95 0.83
CA CYS A 143 19.31 44.53 0.54
C CYS A 143 20.80 44.15 0.32
N VAL A 144 21.67 45.10 -0.04
CA VAL A 144 23.11 44.83 -0.23
C VAL A 144 23.77 44.33 1.04
N SER A 145 23.27 44.78 2.20
CA SER A 145 23.82 44.54 3.53
C SER A 145 23.36 43.22 4.17
N ILE A 146 22.43 42.50 3.52
CA ILE A 146 22.00 41.17 3.97
C ILE A 146 23.11 40.17 3.65
N SER A 147 23.49 39.36 4.64
CA SER A 147 24.64 38.45 4.53
C SER A 147 24.25 37.12 3.90
N ASP A 148 23.10 36.56 4.29
CA ASP A 148 22.53 35.36 3.69
C ASP A 148 22.06 35.62 2.25
N SER A 149 22.62 34.88 1.30
CA SER A 149 22.37 35.08 -0.14
C SER A 149 20.91 34.79 -0.52
N VAL A 150 20.25 33.85 0.15
CA VAL A 150 18.84 33.51 -0.10
C VAL A 150 17.93 34.64 0.36
N SER A 151 18.15 35.17 1.57
CA SER A 151 17.41 36.30 2.12
C SER A 151 17.64 37.59 1.32
N LYS A 152 18.86 37.79 0.82
CA LYS A 152 19.21 38.89 -0.07
C LYS A 152 18.49 38.82 -1.41
N ASP A 153 18.45 37.65 -2.04
CA ASP A 153 17.69 37.43 -3.27
C ASP A 153 16.19 37.63 -3.03
N ASN A 154 15.65 37.13 -1.91
CA ASN A 154 14.27 37.35 -1.53
C ASN A 154 13.95 38.85 -1.37
N CYS A 155 14.84 39.63 -0.78
CA CYS A 155 14.73 41.08 -0.64
C CYS A 155 14.54 41.78 -1.99
N TYR A 156 15.47 41.55 -2.93
CA TYR A 156 15.41 42.15 -4.26
C TYR A 156 14.18 41.68 -5.05
N SER A 157 13.84 40.39 -4.98
CA SER A 157 12.69 39.82 -5.71
C SER A 157 11.37 40.43 -5.26
N GLN A 158 11.13 40.53 -3.95
CA GLN A 158 9.91 41.14 -3.42
C GLN A 158 9.81 42.63 -3.74
N LEU A 159 10.92 43.38 -3.64
CA LEU A 159 10.94 44.79 -4.03
C LEU A 159 10.67 44.99 -5.51
N ALA A 160 11.24 44.14 -6.38
CA ALA A 160 11.00 44.17 -7.81
C ALA A 160 9.51 44.03 -8.15
N LEU A 161 8.80 43.13 -7.45
CA LEU A 161 7.36 42.92 -7.60
C LEU A 161 6.53 44.10 -7.06
N GLN A 162 6.81 44.55 -5.84
CA GLN A 162 6.06 45.64 -5.20
C GLN A 162 6.20 46.98 -5.92
N SER A 163 7.39 47.23 -6.48
CA SER A 163 7.69 48.47 -7.22
C SER A 163 7.46 48.33 -8.73
N SER A 164 7.19 47.11 -9.23
CA SER A 164 7.10 46.81 -10.66
C SER A 164 8.35 47.26 -11.44
N THR A 165 9.53 47.03 -10.86
CA THR A 165 10.83 47.50 -11.40
C THR A 165 11.70 46.32 -11.84
N PRO A 166 11.70 45.93 -13.13
CA PRO A 166 12.40 44.74 -13.61
C PRO A 166 13.92 44.77 -13.39
N SER A 167 14.54 45.95 -13.34
CA SER A 167 15.99 46.08 -13.16
C SER A 167 16.49 45.48 -11.84
N LEU A 168 15.64 45.41 -10.81
CA LEU A 168 15.98 44.77 -9.53
C LEU A 168 16.15 43.26 -9.67
N CYS A 169 15.47 42.61 -10.62
CA CYS A 169 15.68 41.18 -10.89
C CYS A 169 17.11 40.89 -11.36
N ALA A 170 17.79 41.83 -12.01
CA ALA A 170 19.18 41.65 -12.45
C ALA A 170 20.16 41.44 -11.29
N LEU A 171 19.81 41.90 -10.08
CA LEU A 171 20.62 41.85 -8.86
C LEU A 171 20.56 40.50 -8.13
N LEU A 172 19.66 39.60 -8.53
CA LEU A 172 19.55 38.27 -7.92
C LEU A 172 20.78 37.41 -8.23
N SER A 173 21.10 36.47 -7.37
CA SER A 173 22.34 35.70 -7.46
C SER A 173 22.29 34.59 -8.51
N THR A 174 21.15 33.90 -8.65
CA THR A 174 21.03 32.73 -9.54
C THR A 174 20.15 33.01 -10.77
N VAL A 175 20.49 32.39 -11.91
CA VAL A 175 19.69 32.50 -13.14
C VAL A 175 18.22 32.09 -12.94
N PRO A 176 17.88 30.98 -12.24
CA PRO A 176 16.49 30.63 -11.98
C PRO A 176 15.71 31.70 -11.19
N SER A 177 16.35 32.32 -10.18
CA SER A 177 15.71 33.41 -9.42
C SER A 177 15.46 34.64 -10.30
N LYS A 178 16.42 35.02 -11.16
CA LYS A 178 16.26 36.10 -12.15
C LYS A 178 15.08 35.85 -13.08
N ASP A 179 15.06 34.66 -13.67
CA ASP A 179 14.06 34.24 -14.65
C ASP A 179 12.65 34.23 -14.03
N SER A 180 12.52 33.73 -12.79
CA SER A 180 11.25 33.77 -12.05
C SER A 180 10.79 35.19 -11.75
N CYS A 181 11.70 36.06 -11.30
CA CYS A 181 11.41 37.46 -11.01
C CYS A 181 10.92 38.23 -12.26
N TYR A 182 11.65 38.11 -13.38
CA TYR A 182 11.23 38.73 -14.65
C TYR A 182 9.88 38.22 -15.13
N SER A 183 9.64 36.90 -15.04
CA SER A 183 8.37 36.28 -15.45
C SER A 183 7.19 36.82 -14.64
N GLN A 184 7.31 36.88 -13.31
CA GLN A 184 6.24 37.39 -12.45
C GLN A 184 5.91 38.87 -12.72
N ILE A 185 6.92 39.72 -12.95
CA ILE A 185 6.72 41.13 -13.29
C ILE A 185 6.11 41.29 -14.69
N ALA A 186 6.58 40.52 -15.66
CA ALA A 186 6.04 40.55 -17.02
C ALA A 186 4.54 40.22 -17.02
N THR A 187 4.14 39.19 -16.28
CA THR A 187 2.74 38.77 -16.16
C THR A 187 1.90 39.76 -15.37
N SER A 188 2.41 40.31 -14.26
CA SER A 188 1.66 41.28 -13.44
C SER A 188 1.39 42.59 -14.18
N LEU A 189 2.34 43.04 -15.00
CA LEU A 189 2.20 44.23 -15.84
C LEU A 189 1.56 43.96 -17.21
N GLN A 190 1.38 42.69 -17.57
CA GLN A 190 0.96 42.25 -18.90
C GLN A 190 1.85 42.82 -20.02
N LYS A 191 3.18 42.89 -19.79
CA LYS A 191 4.17 43.43 -20.73
C LYS A 191 5.11 42.34 -21.23
N SER A 192 4.82 41.79 -22.42
CA SER A 192 5.60 40.70 -23.02
C SER A 192 7.07 41.05 -23.27
N SER A 193 7.40 42.32 -23.52
CA SER A 193 8.78 42.78 -23.74
C SER A 193 9.72 42.48 -22.57
N ILE A 194 9.21 42.22 -21.36
CA ILE A 194 10.02 41.86 -20.20
C ILE A 194 10.45 40.39 -20.27
N CYS A 195 9.65 39.51 -20.91
CA CYS A 195 9.99 38.09 -21.05
C CYS A 195 11.31 37.89 -21.81
N SER A 196 11.71 38.79 -22.71
CA SER A 196 13.00 38.69 -23.42
C SER A 196 14.22 38.75 -22.49
N SER A 197 14.07 39.25 -21.27
CA SER A 197 15.12 39.27 -20.24
C SER A 197 15.30 37.93 -19.51
N ILE A 198 14.43 36.95 -19.78
CA ILE A 198 14.51 35.60 -19.22
C ILE A 198 15.52 34.78 -20.02
N SER A 199 16.50 34.20 -19.32
CA SER A 199 17.61 33.45 -19.92
C SER A 199 17.18 32.04 -20.31
N ASN A 200 16.47 31.33 -19.44
CA ASN A 200 15.96 30.01 -19.72
C ASN A 200 14.85 30.06 -20.78
N VAL A 201 15.09 29.37 -21.91
CA VAL A 201 14.17 29.38 -23.07
C VAL A 201 12.77 28.88 -22.70
N SER A 202 12.66 27.84 -21.87
CA SER A 202 11.35 27.30 -21.46
C SER A 202 10.57 28.29 -20.60
N SER A 203 11.23 28.92 -19.62
CA SER A 203 10.62 29.92 -18.75
C SER A 203 10.21 31.17 -19.53
N ARG A 204 11.04 31.59 -20.50
CA ARG A 204 10.75 32.71 -21.39
C ARG A 204 9.52 32.46 -22.26
N ASP A 205 9.47 31.31 -22.92
CA ASP A 205 8.37 30.95 -23.79
C ASP A 205 7.06 30.77 -23.01
N SER A 206 7.15 30.25 -21.77
CA SER A 206 6.02 30.20 -20.84
C SER A 206 5.52 31.59 -20.45
N CYS A 207 6.43 32.53 -20.19
CA CYS A 207 6.09 33.93 -19.90
C CYS A 207 5.30 34.58 -21.06
N TYR A 208 5.77 34.42 -22.31
CA TYR A 208 5.02 34.90 -23.48
C TYR A 208 3.63 34.27 -23.57
N SER A 209 3.54 32.94 -23.36
CA SER A 209 2.27 32.21 -23.43
C SER A 209 1.26 32.67 -22.37
N GLN A 210 1.69 32.86 -21.13
CA GLN A 210 0.81 33.34 -20.05
C GLN A 210 0.23 34.72 -20.34
N ILE A 211 1.05 35.65 -20.85
CA ILE A 211 0.60 37.00 -21.19
C ILE A 211 -0.34 36.97 -22.41
N ALA A 212 -0.01 36.19 -23.44
CA ALA A 212 -0.84 36.03 -24.63
C ALA A 212 -2.26 35.54 -24.29
N LEU A 213 -2.37 34.58 -23.36
CA LEU A 213 -3.65 34.04 -22.90
C LEU A 213 -4.43 35.03 -22.02
N ALA A 214 -3.74 35.90 -21.29
CA ALA A 214 -4.38 36.94 -20.47
C ALA A 214 -4.93 38.13 -21.30
N LEU A 215 -4.29 38.43 -22.44
CA LEU A 215 -4.66 39.51 -23.38
C LEU A 215 -5.38 39.03 -24.67
N PRO A 216 -5.80 37.76 -24.72
CA PRO A 216 -6.06 36.98 -25.94
C PRO A 216 -5.34 37.41 -27.24
N ASP A 217 -4.04 37.74 -27.17
CA ASP A 217 -3.25 38.20 -28.32
C ASP A 217 -2.29 37.11 -28.82
N ALA A 218 -2.65 36.50 -29.95
CA ALA A 218 -1.88 35.41 -30.55
C ALA A 218 -0.52 35.84 -31.13
N ASP A 219 -0.31 37.14 -31.40
CA ASP A 219 0.97 37.60 -31.93
C ASP A 219 2.06 37.59 -30.85
N ILE A 220 1.68 37.67 -29.56
CA ILE A 220 2.60 37.45 -28.43
C ILE A 220 3.10 36.00 -28.42
N CYS A 221 2.25 35.02 -28.74
CA CYS A 221 2.67 33.62 -28.83
C CYS A 221 3.80 33.41 -29.86
N LEU A 222 3.83 34.20 -30.95
CA LEU A 222 4.85 34.09 -31.99
C LEU A 222 6.26 34.46 -31.49
N GLN A 223 6.36 35.13 -30.33
CA GLN A 223 7.63 35.46 -29.69
C GLN A 223 8.27 34.26 -28.96
N ALA A 224 7.50 33.19 -28.73
CA ALA A 224 8.01 31.96 -28.16
C ALA A 224 8.90 31.20 -29.18
N SER A 225 10.07 30.78 -28.73
CA SER A 225 11.08 30.11 -29.57
C SER A 225 10.76 28.64 -29.80
N GLN A 226 10.25 27.94 -28.79
CA GLN A 226 9.85 26.55 -28.88
C GLN A 226 8.52 26.41 -29.62
N ILE A 227 8.54 25.63 -30.69
CA ILE A 227 7.39 25.36 -31.56
C ILE A 227 6.20 24.80 -30.75
N SER A 228 6.45 23.86 -29.84
CA SER A 228 5.41 23.25 -29.02
C SER A 228 4.67 24.25 -28.12
N VAL A 229 5.42 25.16 -27.47
CA VAL A 229 4.84 26.20 -26.60
C VAL A 229 4.08 27.23 -27.43
N ARG A 230 4.67 27.68 -28.54
CA ARG A 230 4.03 28.61 -29.47
C ARG A 230 2.72 28.07 -30.03
N ASP A 231 2.76 26.86 -30.59
CA ASP A 231 1.59 26.23 -31.21
C ASP A 231 0.49 25.97 -30.16
N SER A 232 0.85 25.52 -28.95
CA SER A 232 -0.11 25.35 -27.86
C SER A 232 -0.79 26.67 -27.46
N CYS A 233 0.00 27.74 -27.33
CA CYS A 233 -0.49 29.09 -27.03
C CYS A 233 -1.49 29.58 -28.08
N ILE A 234 -1.12 29.53 -29.36
CA ILE A 234 -1.97 29.96 -30.48
C ILE A 234 -3.25 29.13 -30.53
N SER A 235 -3.15 27.81 -30.37
CA SER A 235 -4.29 26.90 -30.42
C SER A 235 -5.30 27.21 -29.31
N GLN A 236 -4.85 27.44 -28.07
CA GLN A 236 -5.73 27.80 -26.95
C GLN A 236 -6.47 29.11 -27.18
N ILE A 237 -5.80 30.13 -27.73
CA ILE A 237 -6.45 31.41 -28.09
C ILE A 237 -7.46 31.18 -29.23
N ALA A 238 -7.09 30.42 -30.25
CA ALA A 238 -7.98 30.10 -31.38
C ALA A 238 -9.25 29.40 -30.92
N ILE A 239 -9.14 28.42 -30.01
CA ILE A 239 -10.27 27.65 -29.48
C ILE A 239 -11.15 28.51 -28.58
N SER A 240 -10.56 29.22 -27.61
CA SER A 240 -11.31 30.05 -26.65
C SER A 240 -12.05 31.22 -27.33
N ALA A 241 -11.45 31.83 -28.35
CA ALA A 241 -12.10 32.85 -29.16
C ALA A 241 -13.03 32.27 -30.25
N GLY A 242 -12.95 30.97 -30.52
CA GLY A 242 -13.57 30.33 -31.68
C GLY A 242 -13.09 30.91 -33.01
N ASN A 243 -11.86 31.44 -33.09
CA ASN A 243 -11.30 32.08 -34.26
C ASN A 243 -10.45 31.11 -35.08
N SER A 244 -11.05 30.51 -36.11
CA SER A 244 -10.36 29.53 -36.98
C SER A 244 -9.24 30.13 -37.82
N GLU A 245 -9.20 31.46 -37.99
CA GLU A 245 -8.18 32.15 -38.78
C GLU A 245 -6.79 32.13 -38.10
N LEU A 246 -6.74 31.74 -36.83
CA LEU A 246 -5.49 31.53 -36.10
C LEU A 246 -4.89 30.14 -36.32
N CYS A 247 -5.69 29.12 -36.68
CA CYS A 247 -5.19 27.76 -36.90
C CYS A 247 -4.10 27.69 -37.98
N PRO A 248 -4.17 28.40 -39.13
CA PRO A 248 -3.09 28.43 -40.12
C PRO A 248 -1.72 28.86 -39.59
N LYS A 249 -1.67 29.65 -38.49
CA LYS A 249 -0.43 30.12 -37.85
C LYS A 249 0.32 29.01 -37.10
N LEU A 250 -0.31 27.85 -36.90
CA LEU A 250 0.32 26.68 -36.27
C LEU A 250 1.34 26.03 -37.22
N SER A 251 2.31 25.32 -36.65
CA SER A 251 3.48 24.89 -37.40
C SER A 251 3.27 23.57 -38.15
N THR A 252 2.57 22.60 -37.53
CA THR A 252 2.36 21.27 -38.11
C THR A 252 0.93 21.07 -38.61
N ILE A 253 0.73 20.18 -39.59
CA ILE A 253 -0.61 19.80 -40.09
C ILE A 253 -1.47 19.25 -38.94
N GLN A 254 -0.90 18.41 -38.08
CA GLN A 254 -1.61 17.85 -36.93
C GLN A 254 -2.10 18.93 -35.95
N SER A 255 -1.28 19.93 -35.64
CA SER A 255 -1.68 21.06 -34.78
C SER A 255 -2.82 21.87 -35.43
N LYS A 256 -2.72 22.12 -36.74
CA LYS A 256 -3.76 22.84 -37.52
C LYS A 256 -5.10 22.09 -37.50
N ASP A 257 -5.05 20.80 -37.80
CA ASP A 257 -6.22 19.93 -37.86
C ASP A 257 -6.88 19.78 -36.50
N SER A 258 -6.09 19.61 -35.43
CA SER A 258 -6.59 19.60 -34.05
C SER A 258 -7.26 20.93 -33.66
N CYS A 259 -6.66 22.07 -34.03
CA CYS A 259 -7.25 23.39 -33.81
C CYS A 259 -8.60 23.55 -34.51
N TYR A 260 -8.68 23.20 -35.80
CA TYR A 260 -9.94 23.23 -36.55
C TYR A 260 -10.99 22.28 -35.96
N SER A 261 -10.59 21.06 -35.59
CA SER A 261 -11.47 20.06 -35.00
C SER A 261 -12.09 20.55 -33.69
N GLN A 262 -11.28 21.08 -32.77
CA GLN A 262 -11.77 21.57 -31.49
C GLN A 262 -12.70 22.79 -31.64
N ILE A 263 -12.40 23.72 -32.56
CA ILE A 263 -13.28 24.85 -32.88
C ILE A 263 -14.59 24.35 -33.51
N ALA A 264 -14.51 23.40 -34.44
CA ALA A 264 -15.66 22.83 -35.12
C ALA A 264 -16.60 22.13 -34.15
N ILE A 265 -16.06 21.35 -33.21
CA ILE A 265 -16.80 20.68 -32.15
C ILE A 265 -17.44 21.70 -31.21
N ALA A 266 -16.68 22.69 -30.71
CA ALA A 266 -17.19 23.72 -29.82
C ALA A 266 -18.35 24.52 -30.45
N LYS A 267 -18.28 24.79 -31.76
CA LYS A 267 -19.33 25.47 -32.52
C LYS A 267 -20.40 24.55 -33.10
N LYS A 268 -20.24 23.23 -32.99
CA LYS A 268 -21.03 22.21 -33.70
C LYS A 268 -21.14 22.48 -35.21
N SER A 269 -20.06 22.92 -35.84
CA SER A 269 -20.01 23.31 -37.26
C SER A 269 -19.28 22.27 -38.11
N ILE A 270 -20.03 21.55 -38.95
CA ILE A 270 -19.47 20.57 -39.90
C ILE A 270 -18.58 21.26 -40.95
N GLU A 271 -18.93 22.49 -41.34
CA GLU A 271 -18.14 23.25 -42.30
C GLU A 271 -16.74 23.56 -41.77
N ALA A 272 -16.60 23.75 -40.45
CA ALA A 272 -15.29 23.94 -39.84
C ALA A 272 -14.46 22.63 -39.83
N CYS A 273 -15.10 21.46 -39.70
CA CYS A 273 -14.38 20.18 -39.86
C CYS A 273 -13.76 20.06 -41.26
N ARG A 274 -14.40 20.57 -42.31
CA ARG A 274 -13.89 20.46 -43.70
C ARG A 274 -12.56 21.18 -43.93
N LYS A 275 -12.11 22.02 -43.00
CA LYS A 275 -10.77 22.63 -43.04
C LYS A 275 -9.65 21.68 -42.57
N ILE A 276 -9.99 20.50 -42.04
CA ILE A 276 -9.05 19.46 -41.59
C ILE A 276 -8.49 18.74 -42.81
N SER A 277 -7.17 18.59 -42.86
CA SER A 277 -6.45 17.99 -43.99
C SER A 277 -6.38 16.46 -43.90
N VAL A 278 -6.17 15.93 -42.69
CA VAL A 278 -6.09 14.48 -42.46
C VAL A 278 -7.50 13.88 -42.44
N ASP A 279 -7.78 12.97 -43.39
CA ASP A 279 -9.12 12.39 -43.56
C ASP A 279 -9.65 11.70 -42.29
N SER A 280 -8.84 10.92 -41.59
CA SER A 280 -9.27 10.24 -40.35
C SER A 280 -9.71 11.24 -39.26
N GLU A 281 -9.00 12.36 -39.12
CA GLU A 281 -9.37 13.44 -38.18
C GLU A 281 -10.62 14.18 -38.63
N LEU A 282 -10.78 14.42 -39.94
CA LEU A 282 -11.99 14.99 -40.53
C LEU A 282 -13.21 14.11 -40.22
N GLN A 283 -13.11 12.80 -40.47
CA GLN A 283 -14.18 11.85 -40.22
C GLN A 283 -14.54 11.80 -38.72
N ASN A 284 -13.55 11.81 -37.83
CA ASN A 284 -13.77 11.85 -36.39
C ASN A 284 -14.45 13.18 -35.94
N CYS A 285 -14.03 14.31 -36.49
CA CYS A 285 -14.67 15.61 -36.21
C CYS A 285 -16.16 15.59 -36.58
N ILE A 286 -16.50 15.07 -37.78
CA ILE A 286 -17.91 14.93 -38.23
C ILE A 286 -18.68 13.99 -37.29
N TYR A 287 -18.10 12.86 -36.91
CA TYR A 287 -18.69 11.90 -35.97
C TYR A 287 -19.02 12.56 -34.61
N GLN A 288 -18.08 13.29 -34.02
CA GLN A 288 -18.31 13.98 -32.74
C GLN A 288 -19.41 15.03 -32.84
N ILE A 289 -19.46 15.79 -33.94
CA ILE A 289 -20.53 16.78 -34.16
C ILE A 289 -21.88 16.09 -34.35
N ALA A 290 -21.94 14.96 -35.06
CA ALA A 290 -23.16 14.18 -35.21
C ALA A 290 -23.74 13.86 -33.83
N LEU A 291 -22.93 13.26 -32.95
CA LEU A 291 -23.31 12.91 -31.58
C LEU A 291 -23.79 14.13 -30.78
N GLN A 292 -23.05 15.25 -30.82
CA GLN A 292 -23.41 16.46 -30.08
C GLN A 292 -24.67 17.19 -30.57
N LYS A 293 -25.03 17.03 -31.84
CA LYS A 293 -26.29 17.51 -32.41
C LYS A 293 -27.44 16.53 -32.21
N GLN A 294 -27.15 15.31 -31.78
CA GLN A 294 -28.09 14.20 -31.75
C GLN A 294 -28.78 13.95 -33.10
N ASP A 295 -28.06 14.20 -34.20
CA ASP A 295 -28.59 14.08 -35.55
C ASP A 295 -27.85 12.99 -36.34
N SER A 296 -28.49 11.82 -36.40
CA SER A 296 -27.98 10.64 -37.12
C SER A 296 -27.85 10.84 -38.63
N ALA A 297 -28.47 11.87 -39.22
CA ALA A 297 -28.30 12.16 -40.64
C ALA A 297 -26.84 12.53 -40.96
N ASN A 298 -26.12 13.12 -40.00
CA ASN A 298 -24.71 13.47 -40.16
C ASN A 298 -23.79 12.26 -40.22
N CYS A 299 -24.21 11.08 -39.74
CA CYS A 299 -23.45 9.84 -39.94
C CYS A 299 -23.31 9.50 -41.44
N ALA A 300 -24.24 9.95 -42.30
CA ALA A 300 -24.15 9.73 -43.73
C ALA A 300 -22.98 10.47 -44.39
N LEU A 301 -22.49 11.55 -43.75
CA LEU A 301 -21.37 12.36 -44.22
C LEU A 301 -20.01 11.72 -43.93
N ILE A 302 -19.97 10.66 -43.11
CA ILE A 302 -18.75 9.93 -42.80
C ILE A 302 -18.42 8.99 -43.96
N SER A 303 -17.21 9.10 -44.51
CA SER A 303 -16.71 8.25 -45.61
C SER A 303 -16.20 6.89 -45.12
N SER A 304 -15.51 6.87 -43.98
CA SER A 304 -15.03 5.64 -43.33
C SER A 304 -16.19 4.74 -42.95
N SER A 305 -16.24 3.53 -43.52
CA SER A 305 -17.30 2.55 -43.25
C SER A 305 -17.37 2.16 -41.78
N GLU A 306 -16.22 1.96 -41.13
CA GLU A 306 -16.14 1.57 -39.72
C GLU A 306 -16.64 2.67 -38.78
N LEU A 307 -16.20 3.92 -38.98
CA LEU A 307 -16.67 5.05 -38.17
C LEU A 307 -18.14 5.38 -38.43
N LYS A 308 -18.60 5.23 -39.68
CA LYS A 308 -20.00 5.40 -40.05
C LYS A 308 -20.91 4.36 -39.39
N ASP A 309 -20.49 3.11 -39.39
CA ASP A 309 -21.18 2.01 -38.73
C ASP A 309 -21.24 2.21 -37.22
N SER A 310 -20.13 2.66 -36.62
CA SER A 310 -20.07 3.04 -35.21
C SER A 310 -21.02 4.20 -34.90
N CYS A 311 -21.08 5.23 -35.75
CA CYS A 311 -22.02 6.34 -35.64
C CYS A 311 -23.47 5.87 -35.60
N TYR A 312 -23.91 5.07 -36.57
CA TYR A 312 -25.27 4.57 -36.57
C TYR A 312 -25.57 3.66 -35.38
N SER A 313 -24.61 2.84 -34.95
CA SER A 313 -24.75 1.98 -33.77
C SER A 313 -24.97 2.79 -32.49
N SER A 314 -24.11 3.79 -32.23
CA SER A 314 -24.25 4.67 -31.06
C SER A 314 -25.60 5.39 -31.05
N PHE A 315 -26.04 5.89 -32.20
CA PHE A 315 -27.35 6.51 -32.32
C PHE A 315 -28.51 5.54 -32.12
N ALA A 316 -28.43 4.33 -32.68
CA ALA A 316 -29.44 3.30 -32.53
C ALA A 316 -29.66 3.00 -31.04
N LEU A 317 -28.58 2.82 -30.28
CA LEU A 317 -28.61 2.51 -28.85
C LEU A 317 -29.13 3.69 -28.02
N ASN A 318 -28.62 4.90 -28.24
CA ASN A 318 -29.01 6.09 -27.47
C ASN A 318 -30.45 6.52 -27.73
N SER A 319 -30.91 6.41 -28.98
CA SER A 319 -32.28 6.77 -29.37
C SER A 319 -33.27 5.60 -29.29
N ARG A 320 -32.80 4.41 -28.91
CA ARG A 320 -33.58 3.16 -28.89
C ARG A 320 -34.26 2.84 -30.23
N ASN A 321 -33.63 3.24 -31.33
CA ASN A 321 -34.18 3.11 -32.69
C ASN A 321 -33.49 1.99 -33.47
N SER A 322 -34.11 0.81 -33.49
CA SER A 322 -33.59 -0.35 -34.22
C SER A 322 -33.47 -0.14 -35.75
N GLY A 323 -34.20 0.82 -36.32
CA GLY A 323 -34.10 1.16 -37.74
C GLY A 323 -32.72 1.71 -38.13
N LEU A 324 -31.97 2.27 -37.18
CA LEU A 324 -30.61 2.76 -37.42
C LEU A 324 -29.59 1.63 -37.53
N CYS A 325 -29.78 0.50 -36.83
CA CYS A 325 -28.94 -0.69 -37.02
C CYS A 325 -29.03 -1.22 -38.46
N ALA A 326 -30.15 -1.02 -39.16
CA ALA A 326 -30.28 -1.42 -40.55
C ALA A 326 -29.35 -0.67 -41.51
N LYS A 327 -28.90 0.54 -41.13
CA LYS A 327 -27.97 1.39 -41.91
C LYS A 327 -26.50 1.00 -41.75
N ILE A 328 -26.19 0.11 -40.81
CA ILE A 328 -24.85 -0.42 -40.57
C ILE A 328 -24.50 -1.41 -41.68
N SER A 329 -23.33 -1.23 -42.29
CA SER A 329 -22.87 -2.02 -43.43
C SER A 329 -22.21 -3.34 -43.01
N ALA A 330 -21.34 -3.32 -42.00
CA ALA A 330 -20.64 -4.50 -41.49
C ALA A 330 -21.62 -5.40 -40.72
N VAL A 331 -21.71 -6.67 -41.14
CA VAL A 331 -22.62 -7.67 -40.55
C VAL A 331 -22.37 -7.83 -39.05
N VAL A 332 -21.11 -7.90 -38.63
CA VAL A 332 -20.73 -8.06 -37.21
C VAL A 332 -21.20 -6.86 -36.37
N SER A 333 -20.94 -5.63 -36.84
CA SER A 333 -21.37 -4.41 -36.14
C SER A 333 -22.90 -4.28 -36.10
N LYS A 334 -23.57 -4.68 -37.18
CA LYS A 334 -25.04 -4.68 -37.28
C LYS A 334 -25.68 -5.67 -36.32
N ASP A 335 -25.14 -6.88 -36.26
CA ASP A 335 -25.56 -7.94 -35.34
C ASP A 335 -25.37 -7.52 -33.88
N SER A 336 -24.23 -6.89 -33.58
CA SER A 336 -23.94 -6.32 -32.27
C SER A 336 -24.94 -5.21 -31.89
N CYS A 337 -25.23 -4.29 -32.81
CA CYS A 337 -26.22 -3.22 -32.62
C CYS A 337 -27.60 -3.78 -32.26
N TYR A 338 -28.11 -4.75 -33.03
CA TYR A 338 -29.40 -5.38 -32.73
C TYR A 338 -29.38 -6.14 -31.40
N SER A 339 -28.30 -6.86 -31.09
CA SER A 339 -28.21 -7.64 -29.86
C SER A 339 -28.19 -6.76 -28.60
N GLN A 340 -27.44 -5.67 -28.65
CA GLN A 340 -27.40 -4.70 -27.56
C GLN A 340 -28.75 -3.98 -27.39
N LEU A 341 -29.42 -3.60 -28.48
CA LEU A 341 -30.77 -3.05 -28.41
C LEU A 341 -31.79 -4.05 -27.89
N ALA A 342 -31.68 -5.33 -28.27
CA ALA A 342 -32.53 -6.40 -27.76
C ALA A 342 -32.46 -6.45 -26.24
N ALA A 343 -31.25 -6.47 -25.67
CA ALA A 343 -31.02 -6.45 -24.22
C ALA A 343 -31.55 -5.17 -23.55
N LEU A 344 -31.25 -3.99 -24.13
CA LEU A 344 -31.69 -2.70 -23.59
C LEU A 344 -33.22 -2.56 -23.55
N LEU A 345 -33.91 -3.10 -24.55
CA LEU A 345 -35.36 -3.05 -24.69
C LEU A 345 -36.06 -4.31 -24.17
N SER A 346 -35.30 -5.31 -23.70
CA SER A 346 -35.81 -6.63 -23.33
C SER A 346 -36.66 -7.31 -24.42
N SER A 347 -36.39 -7.01 -25.70
CA SER A 347 -37.18 -7.44 -26.86
C SER A 347 -36.49 -8.54 -27.65
N SER A 348 -37.02 -9.76 -27.58
CA SER A 348 -36.50 -10.94 -28.29
C SER A 348 -36.68 -10.87 -29.81
N GLU A 349 -37.64 -10.08 -30.31
CA GLU A 349 -37.85 -9.86 -31.74
C GLU A 349 -36.64 -9.20 -32.42
N LEU A 350 -35.81 -8.47 -31.67
CA LEU A 350 -34.59 -7.88 -32.22
C LEU A 350 -33.50 -8.93 -32.46
N CYS A 351 -33.46 -10.00 -31.67
CA CYS A 351 -32.54 -11.12 -31.90
C CYS A 351 -32.84 -11.86 -33.21
N SER A 352 -34.09 -11.85 -33.69
CA SER A 352 -34.43 -12.46 -34.98
C SER A 352 -33.89 -11.65 -36.17
N LYS A 353 -33.51 -10.38 -35.97
CA LYS A 353 -32.88 -9.52 -37.00
C LYS A 353 -31.36 -9.68 -37.08
N VAL A 354 -30.76 -10.40 -36.14
CA VAL A 354 -29.33 -10.74 -36.13
C VAL A 354 -29.06 -11.79 -37.21
N ALA A 355 -28.11 -11.53 -38.09
CA ALA A 355 -27.85 -12.31 -39.29
C ALA A 355 -27.01 -13.57 -39.00
N SER A 356 -25.95 -13.45 -38.21
CA SER A 356 -25.12 -14.60 -37.81
C SER A 356 -25.88 -15.49 -36.83
N SER A 357 -25.92 -16.79 -37.12
CA SER A 357 -26.59 -17.79 -36.26
C SER A 357 -25.98 -17.86 -34.85
N THR A 358 -24.66 -17.69 -34.74
CA THR A 358 -23.95 -17.66 -33.46
C THR A 358 -24.27 -16.38 -32.70
N SER A 359 -24.21 -15.20 -33.34
CA SER A 359 -24.57 -13.93 -32.71
C SER A 359 -26.04 -13.90 -32.28
N GLN A 360 -26.93 -14.45 -33.10
CA GLN A 360 -28.36 -14.59 -32.79
C GLN A 360 -28.57 -15.49 -31.56
N SER A 361 -27.86 -16.61 -31.50
CA SER A 361 -27.88 -17.53 -30.36
C SER A 361 -27.41 -16.82 -29.08
N ASN A 362 -26.34 -16.03 -29.16
CA ASN A 362 -25.84 -15.24 -28.04
C ASN A 362 -26.80 -14.12 -27.61
N CYS A 363 -27.51 -13.50 -28.55
CA CYS A 363 -28.55 -12.52 -28.25
C CYS A 363 -29.69 -13.12 -27.43
N TYR A 364 -30.20 -14.30 -27.84
CA TYR A 364 -31.24 -15.00 -27.07
C TYR A 364 -30.74 -15.49 -25.71
N LEU A 365 -29.50 -15.99 -25.63
CA LEU A 365 -28.87 -16.35 -24.35
C LEU A 365 -28.85 -15.17 -23.39
N LEU A 366 -28.39 -14.00 -23.83
CA LEU A 366 -28.32 -12.79 -23.01
C LEU A 366 -29.70 -12.39 -22.48
N LEU A 367 -30.73 -12.43 -23.33
CA LEU A 367 -32.10 -12.12 -22.90
C LEU A 367 -32.68 -13.19 -21.96
N ALA A 368 -32.39 -14.46 -22.21
CA ALA A 368 -32.85 -15.56 -21.38
C ALA A 368 -32.35 -15.39 -19.95
N THR A 369 -31.06 -15.12 -19.76
CA THR A 369 -30.45 -14.93 -18.44
C THR A 369 -30.91 -13.63 -17.78
N GLN A 370 -31.02 -12.53 -18.54
CA GLN A 370 -31.49 -11.24 -18.02
C GLN A 370 -32.95 -11.30 -17.54
N ARG A 371 -33.83 -12.01 -18.27
CA ARG A 371 -35.26 -12.13 -17.95
C ARG A 371 -35.58 -13.34 -17.08
N LEU A 372 -34.60 -14.20 -16.80
CA LEU A 372 -34.78 -15.53 -16.20
C LEU A 372 -35.84 -16.36 -16.94
N ASP A 373 -35.87 -16.25 -18.27
CA ASP A 373 -36.90 -16.81 -19.15
C ASP A 373 -36.35 -18.03 -19.90
N GLU A 374 -36.76 -19.22 -19.44
CA GLU A 374 -36.36 -20.50 -20.02
C GLU A 374 -36.76 -20.64 -21.50
N GLY A 375 -37.90 -20.05 -21.90
CA GLY A 375 -38.42 -20.17 -23.26
C GLY A 375 -37.48 -19.58 -24.30
N LEU A 376 -36.68 -18.58 -23.92
CA LEU A 376 -35.68 -17.97 -24.79
C LEU A 376 -34.49 -18.90 -25.07
N CYS A 377 -34.10 -19.77 -24.12
CA CYS A 377 -33.09 -20.80 -24.38
C CYS A 377 -33.55 -21.81 -25.43
N ALA A 378 -34.86 -22.05 -25.57
CA ALA A 378 -35.38 -22.93 -26.60
C ALA A 378 -35.15 -22.40 -28.02
N LEU A 379 -35.13 -21.06 -28.19
CA LEU A 379 -34.89 -20.37 -29.46
C LEU A 379 -33.42 -20.34 -29.90
N VAL A 380 -32.49 -20.70 -29.00
CA VAL A 380 -31.06 -20.80 -29.30
C VAL A 380 -30.83 -21.99 -30.23
N LYS A 381 -30.23 -21.74 -31.40
CA LYS A 381 -30.00 -22.76 -32.43
C LYS A 381 -28.68 -23.51 -32.23
N ASP A 382 -27.63 -22.80 -31.82
CA ASP A 382 -26.34 -23.41 -31.52
C ASP A 382 -26.46 -24.28 -30.26
N SER A 383 -26.13 -25.57 -30.38
CA SER A 383 -26.31 -26.53 -29.28
C SER A 383 -25.40 -26.25 -28.08
N VAL A 384 -24.20 -25.71 -28.31
CA VAL A 384 -23.25 -25.35 -27.24
C VAL A 384 -23.77 -24.13 -26.49
N VAL A 385 -24.17 -23.08 -27.22
CA VAL A 385 -24.75 -21.87 -26.61
C VAL A 385 -26.05 -22.19 -25.89
N LYS A 386 -26.89 -23.07 -26.44
CA LYS A 386 -28.15 -23.52 -25.82
C LYS A 386 -27.89 -24.25 -24.51
N SER A 387 -26.89 -25.14 -24.49
CA SER A 387 -26.45 -25.83 -23.28
C SER A 387 -25.95 -24.83 -22.22
N SER A 388 -25.17 -23.83 -22.63
CA SER A 388 -24.71 -22.74 -21.75
C SER A 388 -25.87 -21.93 -21.18
N CYS A 389 -26.90 -21.67 -21.99
CA CYS A 389 -28.12 -20.95 -21.59
C CYS A 389 -28.84 -21.62 -20.41
N TYR A 390 -29.13 -22.92 -20.54
CA TYR A 390 -29.76 -23.66 -19.45
C TYR A 390 -28.86 -23.78 -18.22
N SER A 391 -27.54 -23.91 -18.40
CA SER A 391 -26.59 -23.95 -17.28
C SER A 391 -26.61 -22.64 -16.49
N GLN A 392 -26.49 -21.49 -17.17
CA GLN A 392 -26.49 -20.17 -16.52
C GLN A 392 -27.84 -19.86 -15.85
N LEU A 393 -28.95 -20.23 -16.48
CA LEU A 393 -30.27 -20.10 -15.85
C LEU A 393 -30.42 -20.99 -14.63
N SER A 394 -29.88 -22.21 -14.64
CA SER A 394 -29.92 -23.11 -13.48
C SER A 394 -29.31 -22.45 -12.25
N LEU A 395 -28.15 -21.80 -12.42
CA LEU A 395 -27.44 -21.06 -11.38
C LEU A 395 -28.23 -19.83 -10.94
N SER A 396 -28.72 -19.04 -11.89
CA SER A 396 -29.42 -17.78 -11.63
C SER A 396 -30.76 -17.97 -10.92
N LEU A 397 -31.51 -19.02 -11.30
CA LEU A 397 -32.77 -19.40 -10.64
C LEU A 397 -32.55 -20.20 -9.35
N GLY A 398 -31.33 -20.69 -9.11
CA GLY A 398 -31.05 -21.61 -8.00
C GLY A 398 -31.77 -22.96 -8.13
N SER A 399 -32.08 -23.39 -9.36
CA SER A 399 -32.77 -24.66 -9.63
C SER A 399 -31.93 -25.57 -10.52
N SER A 400 -31.52 -26.72 -9.97
CA SER A 400 -30.78 -27.74 -10.72
C SER A 400 -31.63 -28.49 -11.77
N SER A 401 -32.96 -28.27 -11.82
CA SER A 401 -33.84 -28.94 -12.78
C SER A 401 -33.50 -28.63 -14.24
N LEU A 402 -32.89 -27.47 -14.52
CA LEU A 402 -32.50 -27.09 -15.87
C LEU A 402 -31.25 -27.83 -16.37
N CYS A 403 -30.44 -28.39 -15.47
CA CYS A 403 -29.25 -29.14 -15.86
C CYS A 403 -29.56 -30.38 -16.70
N SER A 404 -30.76 -30.97 -16.57
CA SER A 404 -31.15 -32.09 -17.44
C SER A 404 -31.43 -31.67 -18.89
N LYS A 405 -31.55 -30.37 -19.18
CA LYS A 405 -31.78 -29.81 -20.53
C LYS A 405 -30.48 -29.42 -21.25
N THR A 406 -29.34 -29.52 -20.57
CA THR A 406 -28.03 -29.23 -21.17
C THR A 406 -27.53 -30.41 -21.99
N ALA A 407 -26.58 -30.17 -22.90
CA ALA A 407 -25.94 -31.24 -23.67
C ALA A 407 -25.03 -32.12 -22.79
N VAL A 408 -24.53 -31.56 -21.68
CA VAL A 408 -23.67 -32.26 -20.71
C VAL A 408 -24.21 -32.03 -19.29
N PRO A 409 -25.25 -32.78 -18.85
CA PRO A 409 -25.92 -32.56 -17.57
C PRO A 409 -24.98 -32.65 -16.36
N ASP A 410 -24.04 -33.61 -16.38
CA ASP A 410 -23.08 -33.83 -15.30
C ASP A 410 -22.24 -32.58 -15.00
N ASP A 411 -21.81 -31.84 -16.04
CA ASP A 411 -21.03 -30.61 -15.85
C ASP A 411 -21.86 -29.48 -15.28
N CYS A 412 -23.12 -29.36 -15.70
CA CYS A 412 -24.05 -28.40 -15.12
C CYS A 412 -24.32 -28.69 -13.64
N TYR A 413 -24.59 -29.95 -13.28
CA TYR A 413 -24.82 -30.34 -11.88
C TYR A 413 -23.58 -30.11 -11.02
N LEU A 414 -22.38 -30.41 -11.53
CA LEU A 414 -21.12 -30.14 -10.85
C LEU A 414 -20.92 -28.64 -10.62
N GLN A 415 -21.10 -27.81 -11.65
CA GLN A 415 -21.00 -26.36 -11.56
C GLN A 415 -22.05 -25.77 -10.59
N PHE A 416 -23.27 -26.30 -10.61
CA PHE A 416 -24.34 -25.92 -9.69
C PHE A 416 -23.98 -26.25 -8.25
N ALA A 417 -23.51 -27.47 -7.98
CA ALA A 417 -23.08 -27.91 -6.66
C ALA A 417 -21.96 -27.03 -6.12
N GLN A 418 -20.95 -26.72 -6.95
CA GLN A 418 -19.83 -25.84 -6.58
C GLN A 418 -20.30 -24.42 -6.27
N SER A 419 -21.13 -23.83 -7.14
CA SER A 419 -21.55 -22.43 -7.01
C SER A 419 -22.52 -22.19 -5.86
N ARG A 420 -23.32 -23.20 -5.51
CA ARG A 420 -24.35 -23.11 -4.46
C ARG A 420 -23.98 -23.86 -3.19
N LEU A 421 -22.84 -24.55 -3.19
CA LEU A 421 -22.39 -25.43 -2.11
C LEU A 421 -23.47 -26.48 -1.74
N ASP A 422 -24.26 -26.90 -2.74
CA ASP A 422 -25.39 -27.82 -2.58
C ASP A 422 -25.00 -29.23 -3.00
N SER A 423 -24.60 -30.03 -2.01
CA SER A 423 -24.21 -31.42 -2.21
C SER A 423 -25.38 -32.36 -2.56
N THR A 424 -26.63 -31.91 -2.42
CA THR A 424 -27.82 -32.73 -2.70
C THR A 424 -28.00 -33.01 -4.19
N VAL A 425 -27.36 -32.25 -5.07
CA VAL A 425 -27.39 -32.46 -6.52
C VAL A 425 -26.33 -33.45 -7.01
N CYS A 426 -25.25 -33.70 -6.26
CA CYS A 426 -24.19 -34.62 -6.68
C CYS A 426 -24.70 -36.04 -7.01
N PRO A 427 -25.68 -36.63 -6.30
CA PRO A 427 -26.27 -37.91 -6.68
C PRO A 427 -26.95 -37.93 -8.06
N LYS A 428 -27.27 -36.76 -8.65
CA LYS A 428 -27.83 -36.67 -10.01
C LYS A 428 -26.76 -36.82 -11.10
N ILE A 429 -25.47 -36.71 -10.75
CA ILE A 429 -24.33 -36.88 -11.66
C ILE A 429 -24.11 -38.38 -11.95
N GLN A 430 -24.18 -38.73 -13.23
CA GLN A 430 -24.05 -40.12 -13.67
C GLN A 430 -22.59 -40.59 -13.67
N ASN A 431 -21.68 -39.76 -14.19
CA ASN A 431 -20.25 -40.02 -14.18
C ASN A 431 -19.72 -40.10 -12.73
N SER A 432 -19.19 -41.26 -12.35
CA SER A 432 -18.73 -41.51 -10.98
C SER A 432 -17.55 -40.63 -10.56
N ALA A 433 -16.62 -40.30 -11.46
CA ALA A 433 -15.49 -39.44 -11.15
C ALA A 433 -15.97 -38.00 -10.86
N LYS A 434 -16.79 -37.43 -11.75
CA LYS A 434 -17.38 -36.09 -11.53
C LYS A 434 -18.29 -36.03 -10.31
N ARG A 435 -19.01 -37.12 -10.01
CA ARG A 435 -19.83 -37.22 -8.80
C ARG A 435 -18.96 -37.20 -7.56
N ASP A 436 -17.87 -37.94 -7.56
CA ASP A 436 -16.93 -37.96 -6.45
C ASP A 436 -16.27 -36.58 -6.26
N ASP A 437 -15.90 -35.90 -7.35
CA ASP A 437 -15.40 -34.52 -7.31
C ASP A 437 -16.44 -33.55 -6.75
N CYS A 438 -17.69 -33.65 -7.18
CA CYS A 438 -18.81 -32.85 -6.67
C CYS A 438 -18.98 -33.00 -5.16
N ILE A 439 -18.94 -34.24 -4.67
CA ILE A 439 -19.04 -34.52 -3.24
C ILE A 439 -17.85 -33.89 -2.53
N ASN A 440 -16.62 -34.17 -2.97
CA ASN A 440 -15.41 -33.65 -2.34
C ASN A 440 -15.40 -32.12 -2.24
N LEU A 441 -15.83 -31.42 -3.30
CA LEU A 441 -15.88 -29.96 -3.34
C LEU A 441 -16.93 -29.36 -2.39
N THR A 442 -18.03 -30.06 -2.16
CA THR A 442 -19.13 -29.59 -1.29
C THR A 442 -18.96 -30.02 0.18
N LEU A 443 -18.02 -30.91 0.49
CA LEU A 443 -17.78 -31.39 1.86
C LEU A 443 -17.26 -30.31 2.82
N SER A 444 -16.51 -29.32 2.33
CA SER A 444 -15.96 -28.23 3.16
C SER A 444 -17.03 -27.26 3.68
N SER A 445 -18.17 -27.19 2.99
CA SER A 445 -19.19 -26.17 3.20
C SER A 445 -20.46 -26.72 3.85
N SER A 446 -20.83 -27.96 3.54
CA SER A 446 -21.96 -28.65 4.17
C SER A 446 -21.61 -30.14 4.41
N PRO A 447 -20.75 -30.44 5.39
CA PRO A 447 -20.32 -31.80 5.70
C PRO A 447 -21.49 -32.64 6.21
N SER A 448 -22.02 -33.50 5.34
CA SER A 448 -23.09 -34.45 5.66
C SER A 448 -22.60 -35.89 5.57
N ILE A 449 -22.66 -36.60 6.69
CA ILE A 449 -22.26 -38.01 6.79
C ILE A 449 -23.04 -38.93 5.84
N LEU A 450 -24.26 -38.53 5.44
CA LEU A 450 -25.14 -39.30 4.56
C LEU A 450 -24.63 -39.40 3.11
N ILE A 451 -23.66 -38.55 2.74
CA ILE A 451 -23.16 -38.46 1.37
C ILE A 451 -21.94 -39.35 1.17
N CYS A 452 -21.09 -39.49 2.20
CA CYS A 452 -19.87 -40.28 2.12
C CYS A 452 -20.08 -41.70 1.56
N PRO A 453 -21.11 -42.48 1.95
CA PRO A 453 -21.33 -43.82 1.40
C PRO A 453 -21.51 -43.89 -0.13
N LYS A 454 -21.87 -42.77 -0.78
CA LYS A 454 -22.13 -42.69 -2.22
C LYS A 454 -20.87 -42.52 -3.09
N LEU A 455 -19.70 -42.30 -2.47
CA LEU A 455 -18.42 -42.19 -3.17
C LEU A 455 -17.97 -43.54 -3.73
N SER A 456 -17.38 -43.54 -4.92
CA SER A 456 -17.12 -44.77 -5.68
C SER A 456 -16.01 -45.64 -5.08
N THR A 457 -14.97 -45.03 -4.48
CA THR A 457 -13.81 -45.76 -3.94
C THR A 457 -13.78 -45.76 -2.41
N LEU A 458 -13.21 -46.82 -1.81
CA LEU A 458 -13.08 -46.93 -0.35
C LEU A 458 -12.19 -45.81 0.23
N SER A 459 -11.12 -45.43 -0.47
CA SER A 459 -10.21 -44.35 -0.03
C SER A 459 -10.92 -43.00 0.02
N LEU A 460 -11.71 -42.65 -1.00
CA LEU A 460 -12.50 -41.41 -1.00
C LEU A 460 -13.58 -41.44 0.09
N ARG A 461 -14.26 -42.57 0.29
CA ARG A 461 -15.23 -42.75 1.38
C ARG A 461 -14.61 -42.48 2.74
N ASN A 462 -13.45 -43.07 3.01
CA ASN A 462 -12.72 -42.90 4.26
C ASN A 462 -12.27 -41.44 4.47
N SER A 463 -11.75 -40.80 3.41
CA SER A 463 -11.33 -39.38 3.45
C SER A 463 -12.53 -38.44 3.70
N CYS A 464 -13.68 -38.75 3.10
CA CYS A 464 -14.93 -38.03 3.35
C CYS A 464 -15.37 -38.15 4.81
N PHE A 465 -15.35 -39.35 5.39
CA PHE A 465 -15.68 -39.53 6.80
C PHE A 465 -14.73 -38.79 7.73
N GLU A 466 -13.43 -38.77 7.44
CA GLU A 466 -12.46 -37.98 8.21
C GLU A 466 -12.76 -36.48 8.14
N SER A 467 -13.07 -35.98 6.94
CA SER A 467 -13.39 -34.56 6.71
C SER A 467 -14.67 -34.16 7.44
N VAL A 468 -15.72 -34.98 7.36
CA VAL A 468 -16.98 -34.77 8.08
C VAL A 468 -16.77 -34.82 9.59
N ALA A 469 -15.99 -35.79 10.07
CA ALA A 469 -15.66 -35.91 11.48
C ALA A 469 -14.94 -34.66 12.01
N SER A 470 -13.97 -34.16 11.25
CA SER A 470 -13.20 -32.97 11.61
C SER A 470 -14.08 -31.72 11.59
N ALA A 471 -14.88 -31.51 10.55
CA ALA A 471 -15.70 -30.31 10.42
C ALA A 471 -16.83 -30.24 11.46
N ASN A 472 -17.44 -31.37 11.81
CA ASN A 472 -18.55 -31.43 12.78
C ASN A 472 -18.09 -31.84 14.20
N ALA A 473 -16.79 -32.07 14.40
CA ALA A 473 -16.24 -32.72 15.59
C ALA A 473 -16.98 -34.04 15.96
N ASP A 474 -17.48 -34.79 14.97
CA ASP A 474 -18.26 -36.00 15.17
C ASP A 474 -17.38 -37.25 15.16
N ILE A 475 -17.10 -37.79 16.33
CA ILE A 475 -16.29 -39.00 16.51
C ILE A 475 -16.92 -40.23 15.85
N ASN A 476 -18.26 -40.26 15.71
CA ASN A 476 -18.93 -41.40 15.09
C ASN A 476 -18.56 -41.50 13.61
N ALA A 477 -18.29 -40.38 12.93
CA ALA A 477 -17.81 -40.40 11.56
C ALA A 477 -16.43 -41.06 11.45
N CYS A 478 -15.50 -40.85 12.40
CA CYS A 478 -14.21 -41.55 12.43
C CYS A 478 -14.37 -43.08 12.53
N SER A 479 -15.40 -43.55 13.26
CA SER A 479 -15.70 -44.99 13.39
C SER A 479 -16.21 -45.64 12.10
N LYS A 480 -16.67 -44.84 11.12
CA LYS A 480 -17.09 -45.31 9.80
C LYS A 480 -15.92 -45.51 8.83
N ILE A 481 -14.71 -45.07 9.18
CA ILE A 481 -13.49 -45.30 8.40
C ILE A 481 -13.09 -46.77 8.55
N THR A 482 -13.33 -47.57 7.51
CA THR A 482 -12.99 -49.00 7.51
C THR A 482 -11.72 -49.28 6.72
N SER A 483 -10.93 -50.27 7.14
CA SER A 483 -9.72 -50.75 6.44
C SER A 483 -8.49 -49.84 6.46
N ASP A 484 -8.59 -48.58 6.88
CA ASP A 484 -7.44 -47.69 7.09
C ASP A 484 -7.35 -47.26 8.57
N LEU A 485 -6.62 -48.05 9.35
CA LEU A 485 -6.44 -47.80 10.79
C LEU A 485 -5.64 -46.54 11.06
N ASN A 486 -4.71 -46.15 10.17
CA ASN A 486 -3.90 -44.95 10.36
C ASN A 486 -4.77 -43.70 10.18
N LEU A 487 -5.60 -43.68 9.14
CA LEU A 487 -6.53 -42.58 8.90
C LEU A 487 -7.61 -42.48 9.99
N SER A 488 -8.15 -43.63 10.45
CA SER A 488 -9.11 -43.65 11.55
C SER A 488 -8.49 -43.10 12.85
N ASN A 489 -7.26 -43.50 13.18
CA ASN A 489 -6.55 -42.98 14.35
C ASN A 489 -6.24 -41.48 14.23
N SER A 490 -5.81 -41.02 13.05
CA SER A 490 -5.59 -39.59 12.77
C SER A 490 -6.87 -38.78 12.94
N CYS A 491 -7.99 -39.27 12.39
CA CYS A 491 -9.32 -38.70 12.54
C CYS A 491 -9.71 -38.53 14.02
N ILE A 492 -9.55 -39.59 14.82
CA ILE A 492 -9.86 -39.57 16.25
C ILE A 492 -9.01 -38.51 16.96
N SER A 493 -7.70 -38.47 16.71
CA SER A 493 -6.80 -37.46 17.29
C SER A 493 -7.20 -36.03 16.91
N LYS A 494 -7.58 -35.77 15.65
CA LYS A 494 -8.05 -34.46 15.21
C LYS A 494 -9.34 -34.04 15.91
N VAL A 495 -10.32 -34.94 16.00
CA VAL A 495 -11.58 -34.67 16.71
C VAL A 495 -11.34 -34.44 18.20
N ALA A 496 -10.42 -35.21 18.82
CA ALA A 496 -10.01 -35.01 20.20
C ALA A 496 -9.40 -33.62 20.43
N LEU A 497 -8.54 -33.15 19.52
CA LEU A 497 -7.97 -31.81 19.56
C LEU A 497 -9.01 -30.71 19.42
N LEU A 498 -9.92 -30.84 18.46
CA LEU A 498 -11.01 -29.88 18.23
C LEU A 498 -11.95 -29.76 19.43
N LYS A 499 -12.25 -30.88 20.10
CA LYS A 499 -13.07 -30.91 21.32
C LYS A 499 -12.30 -30.61 22.60
N ARG A 500 -10.96 -30.59 22.55
CA ARG A 500 -10.07 -30.58 23.72
C ARG A 500 -10.43 -31.69 24.72
N ASP A 501 -10.83 -32.85 24.23
CA ASP A 501 -11.34 -33.96 25.04
C ASP A 501 -10.31 -35.11 25.10
N LEU A 502 -9.61 -35.20 26.23
CA LEU A 502 -8.60 -36.24 26.49
C LEU A 502 -9.19 -37.66 26.51
N SER A 503 -10.48 -37.82 26.79
CA SER A 503 -11.11 -39.14 26.81
C SER A 503 -11.09 -39.79 25.42
N LEU A 504 -11.14 -38.99 24.36
CA LEU A 504 -11.03 -39.46 22.99
C LEU A 504 -9.62 -39.96 22.65
N CYS A 505 -8.56 -39.40 23.23
CA CYS A 505 -7.22 -39.95 23.05
C CYS A 505 -7.10 -41.37 23.62
N SER A 506 -7.88 -41.71 24.66
CA SER A 506 -7.83 -43.04 25.27
C SER A 506 -8.36 -44.15 24.35
N THR A 507 -9.17 -43.80 23.33
CA THR A 507 -9.74 -44.74 22.37
C THR A 507 -8.75 -45.17 21.28
N LEU A 508 -7.58 -44.51 21.17
CA LEU A 508 -6.55 -44.89 20.21
C LEU A 508 -5.91 -46.24 20.58
N PRO A 509 -5.54 -47.10 19.62
CA PRO A 509 -5.09 -48.46 19.91
C PRO A 509 -3.64 -48.54 20.41
N LYS A 510 -2.76 -47.63 19.98
CA LYS A 510 -1.33 -47.65 20.33
C LYS A 510 -1.01 -46.58 21.37
N GLN A 511 -0.28 -46.96 22.42
CA GLN A 511 0.12 -46.04 23.49
C GLN A 511 0.91 -44.83 22.97
N SER A 512 1.77 -45.01 21.97
CA SER A 512 2.53 -43.89 21.39
C SER A 512 1.61 -42.81 20.79
N LEU A 513 0.52 -43.22 20.13
CA LEU A 513 -0.48 -42.31 19.55
C LEU A 513 -1.34 -41.65 20.63
N LYS A 514 -1.65 -42.37 21.73
CA LYS A 514 -2.31 -41.79 22.90
C LYS A 514 -1.46 -40.66 23.49
N ASP A 515 -0.18 -40.94 23.69
CA ASP A 515 0.79 -40.00 24.25
C ASP A 515 0.91 -38.74 23.36
N ASP A 516 0.93 -38.90 22.03
CA ASP A 516 1.00 -37.77 21.08
C ASP A 516 -0.30 -36.94 21.05
N CYS A 517 -1.46 -37.60 21.08
CA CYS A 517 -2.77 -36.95 21.16
C CYS A 517 -2.92 -36.14 22.46
N ILE A 518 -2.58 -36.74 23.61
CA ILE A 518 -2.62 -36.10 24.92
C ILE A 518 -1.66 -34.89 24.94
N SER A 519 -0.43 -35.05 24.42
CA SER A 519 0.55 -33.98 24.36
C SER A 519 0.03 -32.78 23.57
N SER A 520 -0.60 -33.05 22.42
CA SER A 520 -1.12 -31.99 21.55
C SER A 520 -2.30 -31.25 22.20
N ILE A 521 -3.19 -31.96 22.91
CA ILE A 521 -4.29 -31.34 23.67
C ILE A 521 -3.74 -30.53 24.85
N ALA A 522 -2.75 -31.03 25.57
CA ALA A 522 -2.14 -30.33 26.71
C ALA A 522 -1.57 -28.97 26.31
N VAL A 523 -0.89 -28.89 25.16
CA VAL A 523 -0.38 -27.63 24.60
C VAL A 523 -1.53 -26.70 24.21
N LEU A 524 -2.54 -27.18 23.47
CA LEU A 524 -3.69 -26.35 23.07
C LEU A 524 -4.59 -25.88 24.22
N SER A 525 -4.52 -26.55 25.37
CA SER A 525 -5.26 -26.20 26.59
C SER A 525 -4.39 -25.48 27.61
N ASP A 526 -3.14 -25.20 27.28
CA ASP A 526 -2.15 -24.55 28.15
C ASP A 526 -2.10 -25.17 29.57
N SER A 527 -2.16 -26.50 29.66
CA SER A 527 -2.27 -27.19 30.95
C SER A 527 -1.31 -28.38 31.08
N THR A 528 -0.32 -28.25 31.98
CA THR A 528 0.64 -29.33 32.26
C THR A 528 0.00 -30.52 32.97
N SER A 529 -1.16 -30.35 33.63
CA SER A 529 -1.89 -31.46 34.24
C SER A 529 -2.33 -32.48 33.20
N ASN A 530 -2.59 -32.02 31.96
CA ASN A 530 -2.99 -32.89 30.87
C ASN A 530 -1.81 -33.78 30.39
N CYS A 531 -0.57 -33.33 30.54
CA CYS A 531 0.62 -34.16 30.28
C CYS A 531 0.74 -35.35 31.26
N SER A 532 -0.01 -35.36 32.38
CA SER A 532 0.08 -36.43 33.37
C SER A 532 -0.26 -37.82 32.81
N GLY A 533 -1.17 -37.88 31.83
CA GLY A 533 -1.63 -39.10 31.18
C GLY A 533 -0.65 -39.71 30.16
N ILE A 534 0.48 -39.05 29.88
CA ILE A 534 1.51 -39.56 28.97
C ILE A 534 2.36 -40.61 29.70
N SER A 535 2.48 -41.79 29.09
CA SER A 535 3.21 -42.93 29.68
C SER A 535 4.72 -42.84 29.46
N ASP A 536 5.16 -42.38 28.29
CA ASP A 536 6.56 -42.22 27.96
C ASP A 536 7.16 -40.99 28.67
N LYS A 537 8.21 -41.20 29.46
CA LYS A 537 8.84 -40.14 30.26
C LYS A 537 9.40 -39.00 29.42
N LEU A 538 10.00 -39.30 28.26
CA LEU A 538 10.61 -38.30 27.39
C LEU A 538 9.53 -37.49 26.68
N LYS A 539 8.48 -38.14 26.17
CA LYS A 539 7.31 -37.45 25.60
C LYS A 539 6.60 -36.59 26.64
N LYS A 540 6.49 -37.06 27.87
CA LYS A 540 5.90 -36.30 28.99
C LYS A 540 6.72 -35.06 29.32
N ALA A 541 8.05 -35.18 29.37
CA ALA A 541 8.95 -34.04 29.55
C ALA A 541 8.80 -33.02 28.41
N ASN A 542 8.72 -33.49 27.17
CA ASN A 542 8.50 -32.64 26.01
C ASN A 542 7.13 -31.96 26.00
N CYS A 543 6.05 -32.65 26.41
CA CYS A 543 4.72 -32.05 26.58
C CYS A 543 4.76 -30.87 27.55
N ILE A 544 5.34 -31.09 28.74
CA ILE A 544 5.49 -30.04 29.76
C ILE A 544 6.31 -28.87 29.22
N LYS A 545 7.42 -29.16 28.52
CA LYS A 545 8.26 -28.15 27.87
C LYS A 545 7.43 -27.28 26.91
N GLN A 546 6.65 -27.89 26.03
CA GLN A 546 5.85 -27.16 25.04
C GLN A 546 4.74 -26.31 25.67
N VAL A 547 4.07 -26.81 26.71
CA VAL A 547 3.09 -26.02 27.48
C VAL A 547 3.76 -24.82 28.16
N ALA A 548 4.93 -25.02 28.77
CA ALA A 548 5.69 -23.95 29.42
C ALA A 548 6.12 -22.87 28.41
N ILE A 549 6.54 -23.26 27.21
CA ILE A 549 6.90 -22.32 26.12
C ILE A 549 5.66 -21.56 25.62
N SER A 550 4.53 -22.26 25.39
CA SER A 550 3.25 -21.65 24.97
C SER A 550 2.81 -20.53 25.93
N LEU A 551 2.90 -20.81 27.23
CA LEU A 551 2.58 -19.85 28.30
C LEU A 551 3.71 -18.86 28.62
N GLN A 552 4.90 -19.06 28.05
CA GLN A 552 6.14 -18.39 28.44
C GLN A 552 6.42 -18.46 29.96
N ASP A 553 5.98 -19.50 30.67
CA ASP A 553 6.12 -19.63 32.11
C ASP A 553 7.27 -20.57 32.48
N SER A 554 8.42 -19.99 32.84
CA SER A 554 9.62 -20.73 33.23
C SER A 554 9.44 -21.55 34.51
N SER A 555 8.46 -21.24 35.35
CA SER A 555 8.18 -22.03 36.56
C SER A 555 7.66 -23.43 36.24
N LEU A 556 7.01 -23.59 35.08
CA LEU A 556 6.51 -24.89 34.62
C LEU A 556 7.63 -25.82 34.15
N CYS A 557 8.79 -25.28 33.72
CA CYS A 557 9.93 -26.08 33.29
C CYS A 557 10.41 -27.03 34.39
N SER A 558 10.35 -26.65 35.66
CA SER A 558 10.78 -27.51 36.77
C SER A 558 10.03 -28.83 36.85
N GLN A 559 8.81 -28.92 36.31
CA GLN A 559 8.06 -30.17 36.22
C GLN A 559 8.74 -31.17 35.24
N ALA A 560 9.41 -30.68 34.20
CA ALA A 560 10.18 -31.50 33.25
C ALA A 560 11.52 -31.97 33.84
N TYR A 561 12.08 -31.25 34.83
CA TYR A 561 13.39 -31.55 35.43
C TYR A 561 13.52 -32.98 35.96
N SER A 562 12.47 -33.48 36.61
CA SER A 562 12.45 -34.85 37.16
C SER A 562 12.32 -35.95 36.10
N LEU A 563 11.98 -35.59 34.87
CA LEU A 563 11.74 -36.52 33.77
C LEU A 563 12.93 -36.56 32.81
N ASP A 564 13.40 -35.40 32.36
CA ASP A 564 14.57 -35.22 31.51
C ASP A 564 15.22 -33.84 31.75
N LYS A 565 16.47 -33.87 32.22
CA LYS A 565 17.26 -32.66 32.50
C LYS A 565 17.57 -31.88 31.21
N THR A 566 17.65 -32.55 30.07
CA THR A 566 17.90 -31.90 28.77
C THR A 566 16.67 -31.11 28.33
N ALA A 567 15.48 -31.71 28.42
CA ALA A 567 14.21 -31.02 28.17
C ALA A 567 14.01 -29.81 29.11
N PHE A 568 14.42 -29.93 30.38
CA PHE A 568 14.41 -28.81 31.33
C PHE A 568 15.29 -27.64 30.89
N ASP A 569 16.56 -27.89 30.54
CA ASP A 569 17.47 -26.83 30.12
C ASP A 569 16.98 -26.16 28.83
N LYS A 570 16.50 -26.95 27.85
CA LYS A 570 15.90 -26.43 26.63
C LYS A 570 14.66 -25.56 26.89
N CYS A 571 13.81 -25.97 27.82
CA CYS A 571 12.63 -25.21 28.24
C CYS A 571 13.00 -23.80 28.70
N LEU A 572 13.99 -23.69 29.58
CA LEU A 572 14.45 -22.42 30.13
C LEU A 572 15.16 -21.55 29.08
N VAL A 573 15.99 -22.16 28.20
CA VAL A 573 16.66 -21.45 27.09
C VAL A 573 15.64 -20.78 26.17
N GLU A 574 14.62 -21.53 25.70
CA GLU A 574 13.61 -21.02 24.77
C GLU A 574 12.77 -19.91 25.42
N ILE A 575 12.34 -20.08 26.67
CA ILE A 575 11.55 -19.05 27.40
C ILE A 575 12.37 -17.80 27.71
N ALA A 576 13.66 -17.94 28.06
CA ALA A 576 14.54 -16.80 28.29
C ALA A 576 14.64 -15.92 27.03
N GLY A 577 14.81 -16.53 25.85
CA GLY A 577 14.81 -15.84 24.58
C GLY A 577 13.48 -15.13 24.29
N LEU A 578 12.35 -15.82 24.46
CA LEU A 578 11.01 -15.25 24.22
C LEU A 578 10.68 -14.07 25.15
N LYS A 579 11.10 -14.14 26.42
CA LYS A 579 10.89 -13.07 27.42
C LYS A 579 11.97 -12.00 27.42
N ALA A 580 13.06 -12.21 26.68
CA ALA A 580 14.25 -11.38 26.73
C ALA A 580 14.79 -11.19 28.18
N ASP A 581 14.75 -12.24 29.00
CA ASP A 581 15.12 -12.20 30.41
C ASP A 581 16.30 -13.13 30.73
N ALA A 582 17.50 -12.54 30.85
CA ALA A 582 18.74 -13.25 31.16
C ALA A 582 18.76 -13.88 32.57
N SER A 583 17.89 -13.44 33.48
CA SER A 583 17.84 -13.99 34.84
C SER A 583 17.37 -15.45 34.85
N ILE A 584 16.55 -15.84 33.87
CA ILE A 584 16.05 -17.21 33.66
C ILE A 584 17.22 -18.17 33.38
N CYS A 585 18.26 -17.71 32.68
CA CYS A 585 19.46 -18.50 32.38
C CYS A 585 20.28 -18.90 33.62
N ASN A 586 20.02 -18.30 34.79
CA ASN A 586 20.64 -18.73 36.05
C ASN A 586 20.02 -20.00 36.62
N GLY A 587 18.82 -20.39 36.17
CA GLY A 587 18.12 -21.60 36.59
C GLY A 587 18.53 -22.88 35.86
N LEU A 588 19.43 -22.79 34.88
CA LEU A 588 19.87 -23.93 34.08
C LEU A 588 20.66 -24.94 34.91
N TYR A 589 20.39 -26.23 34.68
CA TYR A 589 21.12 -27.33 35.29
C TYR A 589 22.50 -27.50 34.66
N SER A 590 22.57 -27.52 33.33
CA SER A 590 23.84 -27.63 32.61
C SER A 590 24.53 -26.28 32.47
N SER A 591 25.76 -26.19 32.98
CA SER A 591 26.60 -25.01 32.78
C SER A 591 26.97 -24.76 31.31
N ASN A 592 26.75 -25.75 30.44
CA ASN A 592 27.03 -25.67 29.00
C ASN A 592 25.85 -25.05 28.22
N SER A 593 24.64 -25.05 28.77
CA SER A 593 23.47 -24.41 28.12
C SER A 593 23.37 -22.92 28.44
N LYS A 594 24.16 -22.43 29.39
CA LYS A 594 24.14 -21.02 29.82
C LYS A 594 24.60 -20.04 28.71
N PRO A 595 25.65 -20.32 27.93
CA PRO A 595 26.03 -19.47 26.79
C PRO A 595 24.92 -19.37 25.74
N GLU A 596 24.28 -20.49 25.41
CA GLU A 596 23.18 -20.58 24.45
C GLU A 596 21.98 -19.74 24.92
N CYS A 597 21.59 -19.87 26.20
CA CYS A 597 20.52 -19.08 26.81
C CYS A 597 20.79 -17.57 26.77
N ILE A 598 21.98 -17.14 27.21
CA ILE A 598 22.36 -15.73 27.22
C ILE A 598 22.47 -15.19 25.78
N GLY A 599 22.94 -16.00 24.83
CA GLY A 599 22.98 -15.65 23.42
C GLY A 599 21.59 -15.44 22.82
N GLY A 600 20.63 -16.32 23.13
CA GLY A 600 19.23 -16.15 22.70
C GLY A 600 18.59 -14.88 23.25
N VAL A 601 18.83 -14.55 24.53
CA VAL A 601 18.37 -13.29 25.15
C VAL A 601 19.04 -12.08 24.50
N ALA A 602 20.35 -12.15 24.27
CA ALA A 602 21.10 -11.09 23.61
C ALA A 602 20.51 -10.78 22.24
N ILE A 603 20.22 -11.80 21.42
CA ILE A 603 19.59 -11.65 20.10
C ILE A 603 18.21 -11.00 20.21
N ALA A 604 17.37 -11.45 21.14
CA ALA A 604 16.03 -10.88 21.35
C ALA A 604 16.07 -9.38 21.72
N LEU A 605 17.11 -8.95 22.45
CA LEU A 605 17.33 -7.54 22.82
C LEU A 605 18.19 -6.76 21.82
N ASN A 606 18.76 -7.43 20.82
CA ASN A 606 19.81 -6.90 19.96
C ASN A 606 20.98 -6.25 20.76
N ASP A 607 21.38 -6.87 21.88
CA ASP A 607 22.42 -6.39 22.79
C ASP A 607 23.53 -7.42 23.00
N SER A 608 24.62 -7.29 22.24
CA SER A 608 25.80 -8.18 22.35
C SER A 608 26.55 -8.04 23.66
N SER A 609 26.33 -6.96 24.44
CA SER A 609 27.05 -6.73 25.70
C SER A 609 26.70 -7.77 26.76
N LEU A 610 25.52 -8.38 26.67
CA LEU A 610 25.07 -9.47 27.54
C LEU A 610 25.98 -10.70 27.48
N CYS A 611 26.63 -10.98 26.34
CA CYS A 611 27.60 -12.07 26.27
C CYS A 611 28.84 -11.84 27.16
N SER A 612 29.14 -10.59 27.51
CA SER A 612 30.24 -10.25 28.42
C SER A 612 29.94 -10.55 29.89
N THR A 613 28.69 -10.87 30.25
CA THR A 613 28.33 -11.27 31.63
C THR A 613 28.68 -12.72 31.93
N LEU A 614 29.06 -13.51 30.92
CA LEU A 614 29.51 -14.88 31.12
C LEU A 614 30.90 -14.88 31.80
N PRO A 615 31.10 -15.70 32.85
CA PRO A 615 32.33 -15.68 33.63
C PRO A 615 33.53 -16.04 32.77
N LEU A 616 34.53 -15.16 32.76
CA LEU A 616 35.84 -15.44 32.20
C LEU A 616 36.52 -16.47 33.12
N GLY A 617 36.86 -17.64 32.58
CA GLY A 617 37.62 -18.63 33.33
C GLY A 617 39.01 -18.08 33.75
N PRO A 618 39.71 -18.76 34.67
CA PRO A 618 41.08 -18.38 35.04
C PRO A 618 41.97 -18.33 33.79
N LEU A 619 42.73 -17.24 33.62
CA LEU A 619 43.59 -16.95 32.46
C LEU A 619 44.62 -18.04 32.09
N LEU A 620 44.76 -19.08 32.92
CA LEU A 620 45.74 -20.17 32.77
C LEU A 620 45.14 -21.49 32.28
N GLN A 621 43.82 -21.57 32.01
CA GLN A 621 43.21 -22.77 31.42
C GLN A 621 42.73 -22.49 30.00
N ALA A 622 43.19 -23.31 29.05
CA ALA A 622 42.66 -23.36 27.68
C ALA A 622 41.15 -23.63 27.74
N GLY A 623 40.33 -22.63 27.40
CA GLY A 623 38.85 -22.68 27.46
C GLY A 623 38.17 -21.54 28.23
N ALA A 624 38.93 -20.68 28.93
CA ALA A 624 38.37 -19.58 29.74
C ALA A 624 37.47 -18.57 28.99
N TYR A 625 37.70 -18.39 27.69
CA TYR A 625 36.94 -17.48 26.82
C TYR A 625 35.87 -18.18 25.99
N GLU A 626 35.82 -19.51 26.03
CA GLU A 626 35.01 -20.34 25.13
C GLU A 626 33.51 -20.00 25.24
N LYS A 627 33.00 -19.82 26.45
CA LYS A 627 31.58 -19.51 26.71
C LYS A 627 31.15 -18.12 26.23
N ARG A 628 31.99 -17.10 26.49
CA ARG A 628 31.74 -15.72 26.01
C ARG A 628 31.79 -15.67 24.49
N ASP A 629 32.81 -16.30 23.91
CA ASP A 629 33.02 -16.29 22.47
C ASP A 629 31.97 -17.12 21.73
N GLU A 630 31.44 -18.19 22.34
CA GLU A 630 30.31 -18.95 21.80
C GLU A 630 29.02 -18.13 21.77
N CYS A 631 28.73 -17.36 22.83
CA CYS A 631 27.60 -16.42 22.85
C CYS A 631 27.76 -15.31 21.81
N LEU A 632 28.93 -14.68 21.73
CA LEU A 632 29.21 -13.61 20.76
C LEU A 632 29.18 -14.13 19.31
N LEU A 633 29.64 -15.35 19.07
CA LEU A 633 29.56 -16.00 17.76
C LEU A 633 28.10 -16.23 17.36
N LEU A 634 27.27 -16.77 18.26
CA LEU A 634 25.85 -16.99 18.02
C LEU A 634 25.12 -15.66 17.71
N PHE A 635 25.36 -14.63 18.53
CA PHE A 635 24.80 -13.30 18.32
C PHE A 635 25.23 -12.72 16.97
N ALA A 636 26.51 -12.80 16.63
CA ALA A 636 27.02 -12.29 15.36
C ALA A 636 26.33 -12.98 14.16
N GLN A 637 26.18 -14.31 14.20
CA GLN A 637 25.56 -15.10 13.13
C GLN A 637 24.07 -14.74 12.93
N GLU A 638 23.30 -14.69 14.02
CA GLU A 638 21.86 -14.45 13.95
C GLU A 638 21.52 -12.98 13.63
N THR A 639 22.36 -12.03 14.05
CA THR A 639 22.19 -10.59 13.72
C THR A 639 22.90 -10.15 12.44
N GLN A 640 23.61 -11.06 11.75
CA GLN A 640 24.43 -10.77 10.58
C GLN A 640 25.47 -9.65 10.81
N ASN A 641 26.00 -9.54 12.03
CA ASN A 641 26.93 -8.47 12.41
C ASN A 641 28.39 -8.95 12.41
N SER A 642 29.05 -8.86 11.26
CA SER A 642 30.44 -9.29 11.06
C SER A 642 31.47 -8.50 11.88
N THR A 643 31.14 -7.28 12.35
CA THR A 643 32.07 -6.46 13.14
C THR A 643 32.39 -7.07 14.51
N LEU A 644 31.51 -7.93 15.02
CA LEU A 644 31.70 -8.64 16.28
C LEU A 644 32.75 -9.74 16.20
N CYS A 645 33.09 -10.23 15.00
CA CYS A 645 34.15 -11.24 14.83
C CYS A 645 35.51 -10.73 15.31
N ALA A 646 35.75 -9.42 15.23
CA ALA A 646 36.97 -8.79 15.74
C ALA A 646 37.10 -8.87 17.27
N GLN A 647 36.00 -9.12 18.00
CA GLN A 647 35.97 -9.22 19.47
C GLN A 647 36.22 -10.65 19.99
N LEU A 648 36.27 -11.64 19.09
CA LEU A 648 36.47 -13.05 19.43
C LEU A 648 37.97 -13.40 19.50
N HIS A 649 38.31 -14.44 20.27
CA HIS A 649 39.67 -15.00 20.29
C HIS A 649 39.95 -15.80 19.02
N GLU A 650 41.23 -15.97 18.68
CA GLU A 650 41.72 -16.47 17.38
C GLU A 650 41.01 -17.73 16.85
N GLY A 651 40.61 -18.67 17.72
CA GLY A 651 39.84 -19.85 17.33
C GLY A 651 38.37 -19.61 16.95
N PHE A 652 37.67 -18.71 17.66
CA PHE A 652 36.28 -18.33 17.37
C PHE A 652 36.20 -17.21 16.33
N LYS A 653 37.16 -16.30 16.35
CA LYS A 653 37.37 -15.27 15.34
C LYS A 653 37.50 -15.88 13.96
N THR A 654 38.35 -16.90 13.80
CA THR A 654 38.48 -17.61 12.53
C THR A 654 37.15 -18.25 12.10
N LYS A 655 36.39 -18.87 13.02
CA LYS A 655 35.06 -19.43 12.70
C LYS A 655 34.06 -18.35 12.28
N CYS A 656 34.05 -17.20 12.95
CA CYS A 656 33.18 -16.07 12.66
C CYS A 656 33.55 -15.39 11.33
N ASP A 657 34.84 -15.11 11.13
CA ASP A 657 35.38 -14.53 9.90
C ASP A 657 35.09 -15.42 8.70
N CYS A 658 35.22 -16.75 8.83
CA CYS A 658 34.88 -17.69 7.76
C CYS A 658 33.37 -17.81 7.50
N PHE A 659 32.51 -17.54 8.49
CA PHE A 659 31.06 -17.48 8.29
C PHE A 659 30.67 -16.29 7.40
N PHE A 660 31.27 -15.12 7.62
CA PHE A 660 30.97 -13.91 6.85
C PHE A 660 31.79 -13.75 5.56
N ASN A 661 32.98 -14.35 5.47
CA ASN A 661 33.85 -14.25 4.31
C ASN A 661 34.65 -15.54 4.10
N SER A 662 34.07 -16.45 3.31
CA SER A 662 34.67 -17.76 3.01
C SER A 662 35.94 -17.70 2.14
N GLN A 663 36.30 -16.52 1.60
CA GLN A 663 37.48 -16.33 0.74
C GLN A 663 38.76 -15.98 1.52
N LEU A 664 38.71 -15.83 2.85
CA LEU A 664 39.88 -15.49 3.66
C LEU A 664 40.92 -16.62 3.68
N SER A 665 42.20 -16.27 3.49
CA SER A 665 43.33 -17.20 3.58
C SER A 665 43.45 -17.77 5.00
N GLY A 666 43.15 -19.05 5.17
CA GLY A 666 42.99 -19.70 6.48
C GLY A 666 41.62 -20.39 6.64
N CYS A 667 40.62 -19.98 5.86
CA CYS A 667 39.33 -20.68 5.71
C CYS A 667 39.42 -21.87 4.74
N ALA A 668 40.64 -22.21 4.26
CA ALA A 668 40.90 -23.22 3.25
C ALA A 668 40.53 -24.63 3.75
N GLY A 669 39.28 -25.00 3.45
CA GLY A 669 38.78 -26.37 3.51
C GLY A 669 37.77 -26.68 4.61
N ALA A 670 37.09 -25.73 5.26
CA ALA A 670 36.21 -26.08 6.38
C ALA A 670 34.70 -26.12 6.05
N VAL A 671 34.27 -25.63 4.89
CA VAL A 671 32.85 -25.42 4.59
C VAL A 671 32.38 -26.16 3.34
N GLY A 672 31.28 -26.91 3.46
CA GLY A 672 30.46 -27.44 2.38
C GLY A 672 29.22 -26.55 2.17
N SER A 673 28.25 -27.06 1.41
CA SER A 673 26.94 -26.41 1.25
C SER A 673 25.81 -27.40 1.48
N LEU A 674 24.62 -26.92 1.84
CA LEU A 674 23.42 -27.75 1.98
C LEU A 674 22.31 -27.16 1.11
N SER A 675 21.87 -27.94 0.13
CA SER A 675 20.66 -27.65 -0.63
C SER A 675 19.47 -28.34 0.03
N VAL A 676 18.41 -27.60 0.33
CA VAL A 676 17.17 -28.17 0.84
C VAL A 676 16.05 -27.84 -0.14
N SER A 677 15.36 -28.86 -0.65
CA SER A 677 14.19 -28.65 -1.49
C SER A 677 12.92 -29.00 -0.74
N VAL A 678 11.90 -28.15 -0.82
CA VAL A 678 10.61 -28.32 -0.17
C VAL A 678 9.53 -28.30 -1.23
N HIS A 679 8.81 -29.42 -1.32
CA HIS A 679 7.75 -29.61 -2.29
C HIS A 679 6.45 -29.96 -1.59
N SER A 680 5.33 -29.63 -2.21
CA SER A 680 4.03 -30.20 -1.86
C SER A 680 3.98 -31.68 -2.25
N PHE A 681 3.00 -32.41 -1.71
CA PHE A 681 2.70 -33.78 -2.13
C PHE A 681 2.52 -33.94 -3.66
N ASP A 682 2.02 -32.90 -4.34
CA ASP A 682 1.81 -32.90 -5.79
C ASP A 682 3.10 -32.57 -6.59
N GLY A 683 4.25 -32.42 -5.92
CA GLY A 683 5.55 -32.15 -6.54
C GLY A 683 5.81 -30.67 -6.86
N ASN A 684 4.85 -29.77 -6.58
CA ASN A 684 5.07 -28.34 -6.76
C ASN A 684 6.04 -27.81 -5.71
N ALA A 685 7.02 -27.03 -6.16
CA ALA A 685 7.88 -26.20 -5.35
C ALA A 685 7.08 -25.32 -4.37
N LEU A 686 7.44 -25.32 -3.09
CA LEU A 686 6.83 -24.44 -2.09
C LEU A 686 7.76 -23.27 -1.80
N GLN A 687 7.35 -22.06 -2.20
CA GLN A 687 8.09 -20.82 -1.95
C GLN A 687 7.84 -20.28 -0.53
N ASN A 688 8.79 -19.52 0.01
CA ASN A 688 8.71 -18.82 1.30
C ASN A 688 8.52 -19.73 2.52
N ILE A 689 8.85 -21.02 2.41
CA ILE A 689 8.89 -21.93 3.55
C ILE A 689 10.16 -21.66 4.33
N GLN A 690 10.04 -21.33 5.61
CA GLN A 690 11.21 -21.08 6.46
C GLN A 690 11.88 -22.42 6.77
N VAL A 691 13.10 -22.64 6.27
CA VAL A 691 13.87 -23.85 6.57
C VAL A 691 14.88 -23.52 7.65
N ALA A 692 14.75 -24.13 8.82
CA ALA A 692 15.69 -24.00 9.93
C ALA A 692 16.69 -25.17 9.90
N VAL A 693 17.99 -24.87 9.88
CA VAL A 693 19.06 -25.87 9.94
C VAL A 693 19.67 -25.82 11.33
N TYR A 694 19.79 -26.95 12.03
CA TYR A 694 20.33 -27.06 13.37
C TYR A 694 21.61 -27.91 13.38
N ARG A 695 22.72 -27.46 13.95
CA ARG A 695 23.93 -28.27 14.14
C ARG A 695 23.81 -29.15 15.38
N GLN A 696 24.17 -30.44 15.28
CA GLN A 696 24.07 -31.43 16.36
C GLN A 696 22.66 -31.54 17.00
N GLY A 697 21.61 -31.11 16.27
CA GLY A 697 20.22 -31.14 16.74
C GLY A 697 19.89 -30.14 17.86
N LEU A 698 20.76 -29.15 18.10
CA LEU A 698 20.64 -28.21 19.22
C LEU A 698 20.81 -26.75 18.78
N TYR A 699 21.78 -26.44 17.93
CA TYR A 699 22.14 -25.06 17.58
C TYR A 699 21.52 -24.62 16.25
N LEU A 700 20.62 -23.63 16.24
CA LEU A 700 20.17 -23.03 14.97
C LEU A 700 21.39 -22.45 14.24
N TYR A 701 21.68 -22.97 13.04
CA TYR A 701 22.76 -22.52 12.19
C TYR A 701 22.31 -21.33 11.34
N ASN A 702 21.15 -21.47 10.70
CA ASN A 702 20.51 -20.42 9.92
C ASN A 702 19.05 -20.81 9.65
N ARG A 703 18.22 -19.81 9.38
CA ARG A 703 16.84 -19.98 8.89
C ARG A 703 16.64 -19.13 7.65
N LEU A 704 16.35 -19.79 6.53
CA LEU A 704 16.17 -19.12 5.25
C LEU A 704 14.85 -19.57 4.58
N PRO A 705 14.12 -18.65 3.91
CA PRO A 705 12.98 -19.02 3.10
C PRO A 705 13.40 -19.72 1.81
N THR A 706 12.59 -20.67 1.34
CA THR A 706 12.73 -21.25 -0.02
C THR A 706 12.43 -20.22 -1.12
N SER A 707 13.17 -20.28 -2.22
CA SER A 707 12.91 -19.50 -3.44
C SER A 707 11.68 -20.02 -4.20
N SER A 708 11.35 -19.39 -5.33
CA SER A 708 10.19 -19.75 -6.18
C SER A 708 10.23 -21.17 -6.73
N ASP A 709 11.42 -21.79 -6.79
CA ASP A 709 11.63 -23.18 -7.17
C ASP A 709 11.57 -24.15 -5.96
N GLY A 710 11.23 -23.65 -4.78
CA GLY A 710 11.08 -24.43 -3.56
C GLY A 710 12.42 -24.89 -2.98
N VAL A 711 13.53 -24.37 -3.48
CA VAL A 711 14.88 -24.71 -3.01
C VAL A 711 15.39 -23.61 -2.11
N VAL A 712 16.23 -23.97 -1.15
CA VAL A 712 17.04 -23.04 -0.39
C VAL A 712 18.46 -23.60 -0.31
N LEU A 713 19.44 -22.74 -0.60
CA LEU A 713 20.85 -23.09 -0.55
C LEU A 713 21.49 -22.42 0.67
N PHE A 714 21.99 -23.23 1.58
CA PHE A 714 22.82 -22.78 2.68
C PHE A 714 24.29 -22.95 2.29
N GLU A 715 24.92 -21.84 1.95
CA GLU A 715 26.35 -21.80 1.62
C GLU A 715 27.21 -21.68 2.89
N ASN A 716 28.49 -22.01 2.75
CA ASN A 716 29.50 -21.89 3.81
C ASN A 716 29.20 -22.68 5.11
N ILE A 717 28.50 -23.81 5.02
CA ILE A 717 28.21 -24.68 6.17
C ILE A 717 29.45 -25.47 6.59
N SER A 718 29.85 -25.37 7.86
CA SER A 718 30.97 -26.17 8.38
C SER A 718 30.71 -27.69 8.30
N GLU A 719 31.75 -28.50 8.11
CA GLU A 719 31.61 -29.97 8.13
C GLU A 719 30.92 -30.47 9.42
N GLY A 720 29.98 -31.41 9.27
CA GLY A 720 29.30 -32.06 10.41
C GLY A 720 27.86 -32.50 10.16
N ASN A 721 27.22 -33.01 11.22
CA ASN A 721 25.83 -33.46 11.19
C ASN A 721 24.87 -32.33 11.60
N TYR A 722 23.83 -32.17 10.78
CA TYR A 722 22.78 -31.17 10.93
C TYR A 722 21.42 -31.84 10.99
N SER A 723 20.45 -31.18 11.64
CA SER A 723 19.04 -31.51 11.63
C SER A 723 18.30 -30.37 10.96
N VAL A 724 17.49 -30.66 9.96
CA VAL A 724 16.82 -29.65 9.13
C VAL A 724 15.32 -29.75 9.37
N THR A 725 14.69 -28.62 9.66
CA THR A 725 13.26 -28.54 9.95
C THR A 725 12.63 -27.41 9.13
N PRO A 726 11.81 -27.72 8.12
CA PRO A 726 10.91 -26.74 7.51
C PRO A 726 9.89 -26.24 8.55
N SER A 727 9.55 -24.97 8.55
CA SER A 727 8.38 -24.46 9.27
C SER A 727 7.12 -25.06 8.67
N ASP A 728 6.12 -25.38 9.49
CA ASP A 728 4.77 -25.66 8.99
C ASP A 728 4.15 -24.32 8.51
N PRO A 729 4.00 -24.07 7.20
CA PRO A 729 3.23 -22.91 6.74
C PRO A 729 1.75 -23.08 7.11
N LEU A 730 1.02 -21.96 7.19
CA LEU A 730 -0.43 -21.96 7.33
C LEU A 730 -1.07 -22.86 6.26
N GLY A 731 -1.71 -23.94 6.68
CA GLY A 731 -2.33 -24.88 5.77
C GLY A 731 -1.44 -26.04 5.33
N PHE A 732 -0.38 -26.41 6.07
CA PHE A 732 0.34 -27.68 5.92
C PHE A 732 0.67 -28.31 7.29
N PHE A 733 0.74 -29.64 7.39
CA PHE A 733 1.20 -30.34 8.62
C PHE A 733 2.15 -31.50 8.26
N GLU A 734 3.06 -31.79 9.20
CA GLU A 734 4.18 -32.76 9.17
C GLU A 734 5.47 -32.27 8.50
N SER A 735 6.21 -31.39 9.17
CA SER A 735 7.66 -31.29 8.99
C SER A 735 8.41 -32.06 10.09
N SER A 736 8.63 -33.37 9.89
CA SER A 736 9.58 -34.09 10.75
C SER A 736 11.00 -33.62 10.44
N SER A 737 11.75 -33.25 11.47
CA SER A 737 13.15 -32.86 11.31
C SER A 737 13.95 -34.01 10.69
N SER A 738 14.73 -33.75 9.64
CA SER A 738 15.57 -34.77 8.99
C SER A 738 17.05 -34.45 9.17
N ASN A 739 17.86 -35.47 9.47
CA ASN A 739 19.29 -35.29 9.69
C ASN A 739 20.08 -35.43 8.38
N VAL A 740 21.10 -34.60 8.21
CA VAL A 740 21.99 -34.59 7.04
C VAL A 740 23.43 -34.36 7.48
N SER A 741 24.39 -35.07 6.89
CA SER A 741 25.81 -34.84 7.12
C SER A 741 26.34 -34.00 5.97
N VAL A 742 26.90 -32.83 6.28
CA VAL A 742 27.53 -31.95 5.28
C VAL A 742 29.01 -32.30 5.19
N PRO A 743 29.49 -32.87 4.07
CA PRO A 743 30.88 -33.27 3.93
C PRO A 743 31.77 -32.08 3.57
N ARG A 744 33.06 -32.20 3.90
CA ARG A 744 34.08 -31.17 3.65
C ARG A 744 34.14 -30.77 2.16
N GLY A 745 33.96 -29.48 1.86
CA GLY A 745 34.12 -28.92 0.51
C GLY A 745 33.14 -29.43 -0.55
N SER A 746 32.05 -30.08 -0.14
CA SER A 746 31.03 -30.62 -1.05
C SER A 746 29.62 -30.23 -0.63
N GLN A 747 28.67 -30.39 -1.54
CA GLN A 747 27.26 -30.07 -1.32
C GLN A 747 26.50 -31.31 -0.83
N ALA A 748 25.83 -31.20 0.31
CA ALA A 748 24.79 -32.13 0.73
C ALA A 748 23.42 -31.67 0.20
N SER A 749 22.48 -32.59 0.05
CA SER A 749 21.12 -32.27 -0.39
C SER A 749 20.08 -33.03 0.41
N LEU A 750 18.96 -32.38 0.71
CA LEU A 750 17.85 -32.94 1.48
C LEU A 750 16.52 -32.48 0.85
N SER A 751 15.50 -33.33 0.83
CA SER A 751 14.21 -32.99 0.24
C SER A 751 13.07 -33.29 1.22
N PHE A 752 12.12 -32.36 1.33
CA PHE A 752 10.92 -32.48 2.15
C PHE A 752 9.67 -32.43 1.28
N THR A 753 8.71 -33.31 1.59
CA THR A 753 7.37 -33.28 1.00
C THR A 753 6.37 -32.92 2.09
N LEU A 754 5.74 -31.74 1.98
CA LEU A 754 4.75 -31.26 2.96
C LEU A 754 3.32 -31.57 2.48
N ASN A 755 2.48 -32.03 3.43
CA ASN A 755 1.07 -32.29 3.17
C ASN A 755 0.24 -31.05 3.46
N ARG A 756 -0.63 -30.65 2.52
CA ARG A 756 -1.51 -29.48 2.70
C ARG A 756 -2.64 -29.80 3.68
N ALA A 757 -2.74 -29.01 4.74
CA ALA A 757 -3.88 -28.92 5.63
C ALA A 757 -4.96 -28.03 4.98
N CYS A 758 -6.04 -28.67 4.52
CA CYS A 758 -7.26 -27.95 4.22
C CYS A 758 -7.90 -27.51 5.54
N ASN A 759 -7.77 -26.24 5.93
CA ASN A 759 -8.59 -25.67 6.99
C ASN A 759 -9.08 -24.27 6.65
N SER A 760 -10.37 -24.05 6.89
CA SER A 760 -11.25 -23.11 6.21
C SER A 760 -11.75 -21.99 7.13
N ASN A 761 -10.88 -21.37 7.93
CA ASN A 761 -11.29 -20.27 8.81
C ASN A 761 -10.25 -19.13 8.79
N ASN A 762 -10.71 -17.96 8.35
CA ASN A 762 -10.03 -16.64 8.26
C ASN A 762 -9.20 -16.34 7.00
N ALA A 763 -9.86 -15.79 5.97
CA ALA A 763 -9.68 -14.38 5.55
C ALA A 763 -10.50 -14.09 4.28
N ILE A 764 -11.69 -13.54 4.47
CA ILE A 764 -12.39 -12.75 3.45
C ILE A 764 -11.71 -11.38 3.44
N SER A 765 -10.80 -11.16 2.49
CA SER A 765 -10.54 -9.88 1.79
C SER A 765 -9.11 -9.82 1.26
N GLN A 766 -8.87 -10.42 0.08
CA GLN A 766 -7.96 -9.96 -0.98
C GLN A 766 -7.83 -11.10 -1.99
N PHE A 767 -8.72 -11.09 -2.99
CA PHE A 767 -8.63 -11.97 -4.15
C PHE A 767 -7.74 -11.30 -5.20
N GLN A 768 -6.49 -11.72 -5.33
CA GLN A 768 -5.77 -11.71 -6.60
C GLN A 768 -4.90 -12.98 -6.67
N SER A 769 -5.25 -13.83 -7.65
CA SER A 769 -4.48 -14.95 -8.21
C SER A 769 -3.82 -15.93 -7.23
N ASP A 770 -4.53 -16.98 -6.84
CA ASP A 770 -3.91 -18.28 -6.51
C ASP A 770 -4.82 -19.42 -6.98
N VAL A 771 -4.52 -19.94 -8.17
CA VAL A 771 -5.12 -21.14 -8.75
C VAL A 771 -4.21 -22.30 -8.37
N GLY A 772 -4.64 -23.16 -7.45
CA GLY A 772 -3.79 -24.32 -7.11
C GLY A 772 -4.30 -25.19 -5.97
N CYS A 773 -5.55 -25.64 -6.02
CA CYS A 773 -6.02 -26.81 -5.26
C CYS A 773 -6.81 -27.70 -6.23
N CYS A 774 -6.12 -28.50 -7.04
CA CYS A 774 -6.71 -29.58 -7.83
C CYS A 774 -5.83 -30.82 -7.74
N TYR A 775 -6.36 -31.87 -7.12
CA TYR A 775 -5.86 -33.24 -7.14
C TYR A 775 -5.76 -33.78 -8.57
N LEU A 776 -4.77 -34.64 -8.85
CA LEU A 776 -4.78 -35.83 -9.72
C LEU A 776 -3.37 -36.46 -9.63
N GLY A 777 -3.14 -37.71 -9.25
CA GLY A 777 -3.81 -38.94 -9.65
C GLY A 777 -2.74 -39.87 -10.24
N LYS A 778 -2.45 -41.00 -9.58
CA LYS A 778 -1.41 -41.97 -9.97
C LYS A 778 -1.68 -42.50 -11.40
N LYS A 779 -0.62 -42.57 -12.21
CA LYS A 779 -0.60 -43.12 -13.58
C LYS A 779 -1.33 -44.48 -13.66
N LEU A 780 -2.47 -44.53 -14.34
CA LEU A 780 -3.07 -45.76 -14.84
C LEU A 780 -2.77 -45.85 -16.33
N SER A 781 -2.26 -47.01 -16.75
CA SER A 781 -2.02 -47.37 -18.15
C SER A 781 -3.33 -47.35 -18.94
N ASN A 782 -3.48 -46.38 -19.85
CA ASN A 782 -4.00 -46.53 -21.22
C ASN A 782 -4.29 -45.15 -21.87
N ASN A 783 -3.87 -45.00 -23.13
CA ASN A 783 -3.94 -43.79 -23.97
C ASN A 783 -5.29 -43.04 -23.96
N GLN A 784 -5.38 -41.89 -23.27
CA GLN A 784 -6.33 -40.83 -23.59
C GLN A 784 -5.69 -39.44 -23.43
N LEU A 785 -5.81 -38.60 -24.45
CA LEU A 785 -5.29 -37.22 -24.54
C LEU A 785 -6.33 -36.21 -24.01
N TYR A 786 -5.87 -35.13 -23.37
CA TYR A 786 -6.71 -33.99 -22.92
C TYR A 786 -6.46 -32.74 -23.80
N TYR A 787 -7.50 -31.91 -23.96
CA TYR A 787 -7.46 -30.61 -24.63
C TYR A 787 -7.62 -29.46 -23.60
N ALA A 788 -6.95 -28.33 -23.82
CA ALA A 788 -7.23 -27.05 -23.15
C ALA A 788 -7.50 -25.96 -24.20
N SER A 789 -8.41 -25.02 -23.91
CA SER A 789 -8.78 -23.90 -24.79
C SER A 789 -8.47 -22.54 -24.14
N ASP A 790 -7.88 -21.63 -24.90
CA ASP A 790 -7.78 -20.20 -24.60
C ASP A 790 -8.88 -19.41 -25.36
N SER A 791 -9.17 -18.21 -24.87
CA SER A 791 -10.14 -17.19 -25.27
C SER A 791 -10.23 -16.85 -26.78
N ASP A 792 -9.25 -17.23 -27.60
CA ASP A 792 -9.28 -17.05 -29.06
C ASP A 792 -9.40 -18.36 -29.89
N ASN A 793 -9.67 -19.50 -29.25
CA ASN A 793 -10.14 -20.74 -29.89
C ASN A 793 -9.31 -21.26 -31.10
N LYS A 794 -7.98 -21.12 -31.06
CA LYS A 794 -7.06 -21.83 -31.98
C LYS A 794 -6.55 -23.11 -31.33
N ARG A 795 -6.71 -24.25 -32.03
CA ARG A 795 -6.23 -25.58 -31.58
C ARG A 795 -4.74 -25.75 -31.88
N LEU A 796 -3.92 -26.05 -30.86
CA LEU A 796 -2.53 -26.50 -31.03
C LEU A 796 -2.43 -28.01 -30.78
N LEU A 797 -1.70 -28.71 -31.65
CA LEU A 797 -1.32 -30.13 -31.50
C LEU A 797 0.09 -30.19 -30.92
N CYS A 798 0.27 -30.85 -29.77
CA CYS A 798 1.61 -31.15 -29.23
C CYS A 798 1.95 -32.62 -29.47
N SER A 799 3.05 -32.90 -30.17
CA SER A 799 3.68 -34.23 -30.21
C SER A 799 4.72 -34.37 -29.10
N GLU A 800 5.02 -35.61 -28.72
CA GLU A 800 5.97 -35.96 -27.67
C GLU A 800 7.38 -35.40 -27.91
N ASN A 801 8.00 -34.94 -26.80
CA ASN A 801 9.36 -34.41 -26.66
C ASN A 801 9.65 -33.10 -27.40
N GLN A 802 9.32 -31.94 -26.79
CA GLN A 802 10.19 -30.74 -26.67
C GLN A 802 9.68 -29.80 -25.55
N LEU A 803 10.63 -29.20 -24.81
CA LEU A 803 10.39 -28.11 -23.86
C LEU A 803 10.14 -26.80 -24.65
N TYR A 804 9.01 -26.13 -24.38
CA TYR A 804 8.81 -24.74 -24.81
C TYR A 804 8.93 -23.81 -23.60
N SER A 805 9.86 -22.84 -23.67
CA SER A 805 9.90 -21.69 -22.77
C SER A 805 8.79 -20.71 -23.16
N CYS A 806 7.91 -20.33 -22.23
CA CYS A 806 7.13 -19.11 -22.39
C CYS A 806 8.09 -17.92 -22.26
N GLY A 807 8.33 -17.22 -23.36
CA GLY A 807 9.14 -16.00 -23.40
C GLY A 807 8.49 -14.84 -22.65
N ASN A 808 9.34 -13.89 -22.26
CA ASN A 808 9.13 -12.66 -21.50
C ASN A 808 7.80 -11.90 -21.73
N PRO A 809 7.36 -11.08 -20.75
CA PRO A 809 6.14 -10.28 -20.85
C PRO A 809 6.26 -9.27 -21.98
N VAL A 810 5.25 -9.25 -22.84
CA VAL A 810 5.07 -8.23 -23.88
C VAL A 810 4.79 -6.89 -23.19
N GLU A 811 5.60 -5.88 -23.54
CA GLU A 811 5.36 -4.48 -23.22
C GLU A 811 3.95 -4.07 -23.66
N CYS A 812 3.11 -3.69 -22.69
CA CYS A 812 1.88 -2.98 -22.97
C CYS A 812 2.23 -1.54 -23.35
N THR A 813 2.17 -1.21 -24.64
CA THR A 813 2.18 0.18 -25.10
C THR A 813 0.88 0.86 -24.70
N ALA A 814 1.00 2.00 -24.03
CA ALA A 814 -0.11 2.83 -23.60
C ALA A 814 -0.88 3.42 -24.81
N SER A 815 -2.12 2.99 -25.01
CA SER A 815 -3.15 3.82 -25.64
C SER A 815 -4.55 3.33 -25.27
N ASN A 816 -5.25 4.16 -24.48
CA ASN A 816 -6.70 4.31 -24.31
C ASN A 816 -7.13 4.44 -22.83
N SER A 817 -7.05 5.69 -22.37
CA SER A 817 -8.07 6.41 -21.59
C SER A 817 -8.86 5.63 -20.52
N CYS A 818 -8.32 5.61 -19.30
CA CYS A 818 -9.12 5.60 -18.08
C CYS A 818 -9.59 7.03 -17.78
N VAL A 819 -10.91 7.26 -17.73
CA VAL A 819 -11.49 8.48 -17.16
C VAL A 819 -11.57 8.28 -15.64
N SER A 820 -10.83 9.12 -14.90
CA SER A 820 -10.89 9.21 -13.43
C SER A 820 -12.03 10.13 -12.98
N PRO A 821 -12.71 9.86 -11.84
CA PRO A 821 -13.50 10.88 -11.16
C PRO A 821 -12.74 11.41 -9.93
N ALA A 822 -12.20 12.62 -10.04
CA ALA A 822 -11.89 13.46 -8.89
C ALA A 822 -12.27 14.92 -9.19
N ASN A 823 -12.90 15.57 -8.21
CA ASN A 823 -13.27 16.98 -8.08
C ASN A 823 -14.57 17.47 -8.74
N ILE A 824 -15.65 17.46 -7.94
CA ILE A 824 -16.62 18.56 -7.94
C ILE A 824 -16.70 19.09 -6.51
N SER A 825 -16.14 20.28 -6.29
CA SER A 825 -16.41 21.15 -5.16
C SER A 825 -17.30 22.30 -5.66
N GLY A 826 -18.46 22.51 -5.02
CA GLY A 826 -19.32 23.66 -5.35
C GLY A 826 -20.79 23.55 -4.96
N LYS A 827 -21.09 23.91 -3.70
CA LYS A 827 -22.35 24.46 -3.15
C LYS A 827 -23.62 24.42 -4.01
N ILE A 828 -24.64 23.68 -3.57
CA ILE A 828 -26.03 24.17 -3.39
C ILE A 828 -26.60 23.51 -2.12
N ALA A 829 -27.01 24.33 -1.15
CA ALA A 829 -27.84 23.93 -0.02
C ALA A 829 -29.31 24.21 -0.38
N GLY A 830 -30.23 23.34 0.04
CA GLY A 830 -31.68 23.54 -0.08
C GLY A 830 -32.47 22.27 0.22
N GLU A 831 -32.84 22.12 1.50
CA GLU A 831 -34.03 21.48 2.08
C GLU A 831 -34.86 20.52 1.22
N ILE A 832 -35.07 19.27 1.67
CA ILE A 832 -36.38 18.71 2.07
C ILE A 832 -36.13 17.57 3.09
N VAL A 833 -36.98 17.59 4.12
CA VAL A 833 -37.01 16.82 5.37
C VAL A 833 -37.68 15.43 5.23
N SER A 834 -37.31 14.53 6.15
CA SER A 834 -38.03 13.33 6.66
C SER A 834 -38.17 12.12 5.73
N GLY A 835 -38.00 10.87 6.20
CA GLY A 835 -37.72 10.37 7.54
C GLY A 835 -37.79 8.84 7.52
N LEU A 836 -37.07 8.18 8.42
CA LEU A 836 -37.48 6.97 9.15
C LEU A 836 -36.32 6.48 10.02
N THR A 837 -36.57 6.53 11.30
CA THR A 837 -35.81 5.98 12.42
C THR A 837 -35.85 4.45 12.43
N CYS A 838 -34.74 3.81 12.79
CA CYS A 838 -34.77 2.58 13.60
C CYS A 838 -33.67 2.66 14.66
N SER A 839 -34.13 2.82 15.90
CA SER A 839 -33.42 2.64 17.15
C SER A 839 -33.14 1.16 17.41
N SER A 840 -31.94 0.83 17.88
CA SER A 840 -31.75 0.21 19.21
C SER A 840 -30.29 -0.14 19.43
N ALA A 841 -29.75 0.43 20.51
CA ALA A 841 -28.54 -0.02 21.17
C ALA A 841 -28.72 -1.43 21.73
N GLY A 842 -27.61 -2.16 21.81
CA GLY A 842 -27.48 -3.44 22.48
C GLY A 842 -26.00 -3.79 22.55
N GLU A 843 -25.31 -3.20 23.52
CA GLU A 843 -24.01 -3.66 24.00
C GLU A 843 -24.12 -5.12 24.47
N TRP A 844 -23.05 -5.91 24.33
CA TRP A 844 -22.21 -6.39 25.45
C TRP A 844 -21.09 -7.28 24.89
N ASN A 845 -19.86 -6.88 25.23
CA ASN A 845 -18.53 -7.53 25.12
C ASN A 845 -17.99 -7.93 23.75
#